data_AF-A0AAD9ELZ3-F1
#
_entry.id   AF-A0AAD9ELZ3-F1
#
_cell.length_a   1.000
_cell.length_b   1.000
_cell.length_c   1.000
_cell.angle_alpha   90.00
_cell.angle_beta   90.00
_cell.angle_gamma   90.00
#
_symmetry.space_group_name_H-M   'P 1'
#
loop_
_entity.id
_entity.type
_entity.pdbx_description
1 polymer ?
#
loop_
_entity_poly.entity_id
_entity_poly.type
_entity_poly.pdbx_seq_one_letter_code
_entity_poly.pdbx_strand_id
1 'polypeptide(L)'
;MTGYAHSQTAGRFPYRPLSPLEKEIRLIEVEPLHKIDTQSPVRCRLKHASLYTNPNYIALSYAWGDPTATRGIILDGRNVQVTENLQSALRHVASSFGNDEEPGPTLWVDAICIDQQNESERTQQVAQMGAIFSTAKRTMIWLGPADEHSDLAIETLHTLGRRGVRLHDHVPSWTNFPFSDTPSTRRVIRTQKMLDGILADLSRGGATKLAAISSLFGRPWFRRVWVIQERVLSSNTFVCCGDADIVWGRFFWGFWLLCGLRDYLNIVGTGVGRQDSSALALFLTTALDRVTPVAFTRSNSSFFTLFSLLSRMATTPQQQLQASDPRDYVFALLGLIDPNKSPSIVADYSKDWNTVQVEVATACLSFYGPRLLSFAGTCQENGTAAANVRRAPSWAPDWSSQYIPQPLSITSDFVVRGGNLRSAYSASAGCPQSLSGCFISDKQISLIAVHVDDVGQVGLPFVEADNLADDSARVASLASWIEGLEVLLGETNEVYTAPADVQEALWRTPIADRAYAYNWETERAGEKTFQAYQALRSGMICQGVKYANIASVKLRRRRPFGCMKGYIGLGPLELRDGDSVWVILGADVPFILRPATDGGFLVVGEAYVHGIMDGDSTAKMTMQIISDLHLESPKAYDIFEIVPVLALLGDIGNVAAHKDDCLAFFTQQLRQFRIVLFVPGNHEAYGSDWSKTLEILHTFHEDVNNDPSLGQFVLLNRTVFRVPDTDIIILGCSLLSHVPPESCDNVSMGLNDFFQIEDWDIDAHNKAHKQDLAWLNGKVGELEQSDAKIMIFTHWSPTRDSRSLDPRHASSPITPGFATDLSGEACFKSGKVKVWAFGHTHFNCDFTVERGGEAEPLRLVTNQRGYYFSQATGFDAEKLLELEDKTH
;
A
#
# COMPACT_ATOMS: atom_id res chain seq x y z
N MET A 1 -24.43 58.94 44.56
CA MET A 1 -24.55 59.02 43.10
C MET A 1 -24.33 57.64 42.53
N THR A 2 -25.27 57.14 41.74
CA THR A 2 -25.10 55.95 40.88
C THR A 2 -23.97 56.21 39.86
N GLY A 3 -23.19 55.24 39.40
CA GLY A 3 -23.43 53.81 39.36
C GLY A 3 -23.41 53.36 37.90
N TYR A 4 -22.22 53.27 37.30
CA TYR A 4 -21.98 52.72 35.96
C TYR A 4 -20.90 51.64 36.05
N ALA A 5 -21.26 50.50 36.64
CA ALA A 5 -20.51 49.26 36.40
C ALA A 5 -20.92 48.76 35.01
N HIS A 6 -20.02 48.82 34.03
CA HIS A 6 -20.27 48.18 32.75
C HIS A 6 -20.35 46.67 32.94
N SER A 7 -21.56 46.14 32.80
CA SER A 7 -21.79 44.72 32.52
C SER A 7 -21.08 44.40 31.21
N GLN A 8 -19.90 43.80 31.30
CA GLN A 8 -19.31 43.09 30.16
C GLN A 8 -20.11 41.81 29.96
N THR A 9 -21.06 41.86 29.04
CA THR A 9 -21.53 40.66 28.35
C THR A 9 -20.31 39.93 27.80
N ALA A 10 -20.24 38.61 28.01
CA ALA A 10 -19.12 37.78 27.58
C ALA A 10 -19.12 37.61 26.04
N GLY A 11 -18.68 38.64 25.33
CA GLY A 11 -18.57 38.65 23.88
C GLY A 11 -17.35 37.87 23.38
N ARG A 12 -17.49 37.27 22.20
CA ARG A 12 -16.41 36.61 21.43
C ARG A 12 -15.18 37.53 21.33
N PHE A 13 -13.98 36.95 21.42
CA PHE A 13 -12.75 37.72 21.23
C PHE A 13 -12.69 38.27 19.78
N PRO A 14 -12.50 39.59 19.57
CA PRO A 14 -12.60 40.20 18.25
C PRO A 14 -11.30 40.04 17.46
N TYR A 15 -11.12 38.89 16.81
CA TYR A 15 -9.98 38.64 15.94
C TYR A 15 -9.97 39.55 14.70
N ARG A 16 -8.79 40.08 14.34
CA ARG A 16 -8.56 40.67 13.01
C ARG A 16 -8.43 39.54 11.98
N PRO A 17 -9.16 39.57 10.86
CA PRO A 17 -9.06 38.57 9.79
C PRO A 17 -7.61 38.35 9.32
N LEU A 18 -7.31 37.11 8.92
CA LEU A 18 -6.04 36.71 8.33
C LEU A 18 -6.05 36.88 6.81
N SER A 19 -4.95 37.34 6.23
CA SER A 19 -4.77 37.37 4.77
C SER A 19 -4.36 36.00 4.22
N PRO A 20 -5.16 35.37 3.32
CA PRO A 20 -4.76 34.11 2.66
C PRO A 20 -3.61 34.32 1.66
N LEU A 21 -3.59 35.47 0.98
CA LEU A 21 -2.57 35.82 -0.01
C LEU A 21 -1.17 35.90 0.61
N GLU A 22 -1.08 36.39 1.85
CA GLU A 22 0.17 36.53 2.58
C GLU A 22 0.54 35.29 3.42
N LYS A 23 -0.26 34.21 3.37
CA LYS A 23 -0.16 33.08 4.31
C LYS A 23 -0.01 33.56 5.76
N GLU A 24 -0.91 34.46 6.16
CA GLU A 24 -0.86 35.11 7.45
C GLU A 24 -1.33 34.15 8.56
N ILE A 25 -0.59 34.17 9.67
CA ILE A 25 -0.87 33.45 10.91
C ILE A 25 -0.90 34.43 12.08
N ARG A 26 -1.61 34.07 13.15
CA ARG A 26 -1.42 34.72 14.46
C ARG A 26 -0.35 33.99 15.26
N LEU A 27 0.30 34.74 16.15
CA LEU A 27 1.21 34.26 17.17
C LEU A 27 0.85 34.95 18.50
N ILE A 28 1.25 34.37 19.64
CA ILE A 28 1.14 35.01 20.95
C ILE A 28 2.53 35.24 21.55
N GLU A 29 2.80 36.43 22.06
CA GLU A 29 3.92 36.69 22.98
C GLU A 29 3.42 36.46 24.40
N VAL A 30 4.01 35.50 25.12
CA VAL A 30 3.63 35.17 26.50
C VAL A 30 4.48 35.99 27.47
N GLU A 31 3.88 36.83 28.30
CA GLU A 31 4.63 37.66 29.25
C GLU A 31 5.28 36.80 30.37
N PRO A 32 6.53 37.08 30.78
CA PRO A 32 7.19 36.36 31.87
C PRO A 32 6.40 36.36 33.19
N LEU A 33 6.51 35.28 33.95
CA LEU A 33 6.04 35.19 35.34
C LEU A 33 7.19 34.73 36.23
N HIS A 34 7.40 35.38 37.38
CA HIS A 34 8.32 34.87 38.39
C HIS A 34 7.88 33.47 38.86
N LYS A 35 8.82 32.53 38.98
CA LYS A 35 8.56 31.12 39.36
C LYS A 35 7.83 30.93 40.70
N ILE A 36 7.87 31.92 41.59
CA ILE A 36 7.21 31.89 42.90
C ILE A 36 5.72 32.32 42.79
N ASP A 37 5.34 33.04 41.74
CA ASP A 37 3.99 33.56 41.56
C ASP A 37 3.05 32.54 40.90
N THR A 38 2.43 31.73 41.75
CA THR A 38 1.44 30.72 41.36
C THR A 38 0.04 31.30 41.12
N GLN A 39 -0.23 32.56 41.48
CA GLN A 39 -1.59 33.14 41.43
C GLN A 39 -1.79 34.22 40.36
N SER A 40 -0.75 34.91 39.90
CA SER A 40 -0.87 35.88 38.80
C SER A 40 -1.45 35.22 37.55
N PRO A 41 -2.34 35.90 36.82
CA PRO A 41 -2.86 35.40 35.55
C PRO A 41 -1.75 35.39 34.50
N VAL A 42 -1.76 34.38 33.63
CA VAL A 42 -0.92 34.37 32.43
C VAL A 42 -1.41 35.47 31.49
N ARG A 43 -0.49 36.27 30.97
CA ARG A 43 -0.75 37.36 30.04
C ARG A 43 -0.11 37.07 28.69
N CYS A 44 -0.86 37.31 27.63
CA CYS A 44 -0.46 37.07 26.25
C CYS A 44 -0.79 38.31 25.40
N ARG A 45 0.06 38.61 24.41
CA ARG A 45 -0.19 39.64 23.40
C ARG A 45 -0.29 39.01 22.02
N LEU A 46 -1.35 39.30 21.28
CA LEU A 46 -1.54 38.74 19.94
C LEU A 46 -0.68 39.50 18.92
N LYS A 47 -0.04 38.76 18.03
CA LYS A 47 0.72 39.27 16.89
C LYS A 47 0.23 38.60 15.61
N HIS A 48 0.42 39.28 14.49
CA HIS A 48 0.22 38.72 13.15
C HIS A 48 1.57 38.63 12.43
N ALA A 49 1.78 37.55 11.68
CA ALA A 49 2.99 37.34 10.90
C ALA A 49 2.66 36.59 9.60
N SER A 50 3.40 36.85 8.53
CA SER A 50 3.33 36.05 7.29
C SER A 50 4.34 34.91 7.35
N LEU A 51 3.93 33.69 6.99
CA LEU A 51 4.85 32.56 6.84
C LEU A 51 5.95 32.83 5.79
N TYR A 52 5.71 33.69 4.79
CA TYR A 52 6.73 34.09 3.81
C TYR A 52 7.90 34.87 4.43
N THR A 53 7.69 35.53 5.58
CA THR A 53 8.75 36.23 6.32
C THR A 53 9.60 35.31 7.22
N ASN A 54 9.30 34.00 7.24
CA ASN A 54 9.93 33.00 8.11
C ASN A 54 10.00 33.44 9.60
N PRO A 55 8.84 33.69 10.24
CA PRO A 55 8.81 34.28 11.57
C PRO A 55 9.39 33.33 12.63
N ASN A 56 10.04 33.90 13.64
CA ASN A 56 10.66 33.15 14.73
C ASN A 56 9.66 32.88 15.87
N TYR A 57 9.15 31.65 15.96
CA TYR A 57 8.22 31.21 17.01
C TYR A 57 8.44 29.74 17.40
N ILE A 58 7.84 29.35 18.53
CA ILE A 58 7.71 27.97 19.00
C ILE A 58 6.29 27.47 18.70
N ALA A 59 6.12 26.33 18.03
CA ALA A 59 4.80 25.71 17.91
C ALA A 59 4.48 24.89 19.18
N LEU A 60 3.29 25.07 19.75
CA LEU A 60 2.81 24.26 20.87
C LEU A 60 2.02 23.05 20.34
N SER A 61 2.44 21.86 20.73
CA SER A 61 1.79 20.59 20.44
C SER A 61 1.28 20.00 21.77
N TYR A 62 -0.04 20.00 21.98
CA TYR A 62 -0.64 19.64 23.27
C TYR A 62 -2.02 19.01 23.09
N ALA A 63 -2.47 18.21 24.06
CA ALA A 63 -3.85 17.73 24.07
C ALA A 63 -4.78 18.79 24.64
N TRP A 64 -5.87 19.13 23.94
CA TRP A 64 -6.82 20.15 24.41
C TRP A 64 -7.39 19.82 25.79
N GLY A 65 -7.67 18.55 26.07
CA GLY A 65 -8.24 18.09 27.34
C GLY A 65 -9.76 18.19 27.35
N ASP A 66 -10.35 18.26 28.54
CA ASP A 66 -11.79 18.48 28.70
C ASP A 66 -12.15 19.92 28.28
N PRO A 67 -13.02 20.13 27.27
CA PRO A 67 -13.40 21.47 26.81
C PRO A 67 -14.25 22.24 27.82
N THR A 68 -14.81 21.59 28.83
CA THR A 68 -15.57 22.21 29.93
C THR A 68 -14.68 22.67 31.08
N ALA A 69 -13.51 22.05 31.25
CA ALA A 69 -12.52 22.40 32.27
C ALA A 69 -11.66 23.58 31.79
N THR A 70 -12.14 24.81 31.99
CA THR A 70 -11.46 26.03 31.53
C THR A 70 -10.87 26.88 32.66
N ARG A 71 -9.80 27.62 32.35
CA ARG A 71 -9.22 28.67 33.19
C ARG A 71 -8.97 29.94 32.37
N GLY A 72 -9.02 31.09 33.05
CA GLY A 72 -8.81 32.41 32.43
C GLY A 72 -7.34 32.75 32.17
N ILE A 73 -7.08 33.36 31.01
CA ILE A 73 -5.84 34.08 30.67
C ILE A 73 -6.19 35.51 30.24
N ILE A 74 -5.22 36.42 30.26
CA ILE A 74 -5.39 37.78 29.72
C ILE A 74 -4.77 37.83 28.33
N LEU A 75 -5.58 37.99 27.28
CA LEU A 75 -5.15 38.18 25.89
C LEU A 75 -5.48 39.62 25.46
N ASP A 76 -4.47 40.41 25.09
CA ASP A 76 -4.60 41.83 24.74
C ASP A 76 -5.45 42.65 25.74
N GLY A 77 -5.25 42.39 27.04
CA GLY A 77 -5.97 43.03 28.13
C GLY A 77 -7.40 42.50 28.39
N ARG A 78 -7.88 41.50 27.65
CA ARG A 78 -9.20 40.88 27.83
C ARG A 78 -9.07 39.50 28.49
N ASN A 79 -10.00 39.16 29.38
CA ASN A 79 -10.08 37.81 29.95
C ASN A 79 -10.64 36.82 28.91
N VAL A 80 -9.89 35.77 28.59
CA VAL A 80 -10.27 34.71 27.65
C VAL A 80 -10.19 33.37 28.39
N GLN A 81 -11.20 32.52 28.23
CA GLN A 81 -11.17 31.16 28.77
C GLN A 81 -10.46 30.23 27.79
N VAL A 82 -9.52 29.45 28.31
CA VAL A 82 -8.84 28.37 27.60
C VAL A 82 -8.93 27.09 28.43
N THR A 83 -8.70 25.92 27.84
CA THR A 83 -8.71 24.66 28.62
C THR A 83 -7.62 24.66 29.69
N GLU A 84 -7.84 23.95 30.78
CA GLU A 84 -6.91 23.88 31.91
C GLU A 84 -5.53 23.37 31.48
N ASN A 85 -5.47 22.41 30.54
CA ASN A 85 -4.19 21.93 30.03
C ASN A 85 -3.44 23.03 29.25
N LEU A 86 -4.12 23.80 28.39
CA LEU A 86 -3.48 24.94 27.72
C LEU A 86 -3.03 26.01 28.72
N GLN A 87 -3.85 26.34 29.72
CA GLN A 87 -3.48 27.31 30.76
C GLN A 87 -2.22 26.85 31.50
N SER A 88 -2.10 25.55 31.83
CA SER A 88 -0.91 24.99 32.47
C SER A 88 0.33 25.08 31.58
N ALA A 89 0.21 24.79 30.28
CA ALA A 89 1.29 24.90 29.31
C ALA A 89 1.80 26.35 29.19
N LEU A 90 0.88 27.31 29.03
CA LEU A 90 1.24 28.73 28.93
C LEU A 90 1.84 29.27 30.24
N ARG A 91 1.40 28.78 31.41
CA ARG A 91 2.03 29.14 32.70
C ARG A 91 3.45 28.61 32.79
N HIS A 92 3.69 27.34 32.45
CA HIS A 92 5.05 26.78 32.42
C HIS A 92 5.94 27.55 31.44
N VAL A 93 5.42 27.92 30.27
CA VAL A 93 6.13 28.78 29.30
C VAL A 93 6.53 30.13 29.92
N ALA A 94 5.58 30.81 30.56
CA ALA A 94 5.81 32.09 31.23
C ALA A 94 6.85 32.01 32.36
N SER A 95 6.86 30.91 33.13
CA SER A 95 7.76 30.72 34.28
C SER A 95 9.14 30.16 33.95
N SER A 96 9.27 29.43 32.83
CA SER A 96 10.47 28.65 32.51
C SER A 96 11.28 29.21 31.34
N PHE A 97 10.66 30.01 30.47
CA PHE A 97 11.30 30.60 29.28
C PHE A 97 11.27 32.14 29.28
N GLY A 98 10.60 32.77 30.24
CA GLY A 98 10.66 34.21 30.46
C GLY A 98 11.88 34.61 31.29
N ASN A 99 12.45 35.77 30.98
CA ASN A 99 13.40 36.50 31.83
C ASN A 99 12.88 37.94 31.96
N ASP A 100 13.02 38.57 33.12
CA ASP A 100 12.39 39.88 33.39
C ASP A 100 12.98 41.02 32.52
N GLU A 101 14.13 40.78 31.88
CA GLU A 101 14.84 41.72 31.01
C GLU A 101 14.61 41.52 29.50
N GLU A 102 13.98 40.40 29.08
CA GLU A 102 13.75 40.10 27.65
C GLU A 102 12.26 39.97 27.30
N PRO A 103 11.84 40.27 26.04
CA PRO A 103 10.51 39.93 25.56
C PRO A 103 10.24 38.44 25.71
N GLY A 104 9.07 38.10 26.26
CA GLY A 104 8.71 36.71 26.50
C GLY A 104 8.58 35.88 25.22
N PRO A 105 8.57 34.54 25.33
CA PRO A 105 8.61 33.65 24.19
C PRO A 105 7.38 33.83 23.28
N THR A 106 7.62 33.86 21.97
CA THR A 106 6.57 33.93 20.95
C THR A 106 6.17 32.52 20.51
N LEU A 107 4.89 32.18 20.67
CA LEU A 107 4.31 30.86 20.40
C LEU A 107 3.25 30.90 19.31
N TRP A 108 3.08 29.78 18.60
CA TRP A 108 1.86 29.45 17.88
C TRP A 108 1.07 28.40 18.67
N VAL A 109 -0.24 28.63 18.85
CA VAL A 109 -1.17 27.78 19.60
C VAL A 109 -2.48 27.73 18.85
N ASP A 110 -2.89 26.58 18.33
CA ASP A 110 -4.11 26.38 17.53
C ASP A 110 -5.38 27.00 18.16
N ALA A 111 -5.63 26.77 19.45
CA ALA A 111 -6.83 27.24 20.14
C ALA A 111 -6.91 28.77 20.38
N ILE A 112 -5.82 29.53 20.13
CA ILE A 112 -5.77 30.99 20.27
C ILE A 112 -5.40 31.69 18.95
N CYS A 113 -4.54 31.06 18.14
CA CYS A 113 -4.03 31.64 16.90
C CYS A 113 -4.99 31.42 15.72
N ILE A 114 -5.96 30.50 15.84
CA ILE A 114 -7.05 30.29 14.89
C ILE A 114 -8.36 30.73 15.55
N ASP A 115 -9.20 31.47 14.83
CA ASP A 115 -10.59 31.70 15.23
C ASP A 115 -11.39 30.41 15.00
N GLN A 116 -11.41 29.55 16.02
CA GLN A 116 -12.08 28.24 16.00
C GLN A 116 -13.59 28.31 15.72
N GLN A 117 -14.20 29.50 15.80
CA GLN A 117 -15.61 29.75 15.49
C GLN A 117 -15.81 30.38 14.08
N ASN A 118 -14.79 30.36 13.22
CA ASN A 118 -14.85 30.77 11.83
C ASN A 118 -14.39 29.60 10.94
N GLU A 119 -15.34 28.86 10.37
CA GLU A 119 -15.05 27.65 9.59
C GLU A 119 -14.15 27.92 8.37
N SER A 120 -14.30 29.09 7.72
CA SER A 120 -13.44 29.49 6.60
C SER A 120 -12.00 29.72 7.06
N GLU A 121 -11.80 30.40 8.20
CA GLU A 121 -10.46 30.59 8.76
C GLU A 121 -9.86 29.28 9.29
N ARG A 122 -10.64 28.46 9.99
CA ARG A 122 -10.21 27.13 10.47
C ARG A 122 -9.75 26.26 9.30
N THR A 123 -10.53 26.20 8.22
CA THR A 123 -10.19 25.49 6.98
C THR A 123 -8.88 26.00 6.39
N GLN A 124 -8.75 27.31 6.22
CA GLN A 124 -7.55 27.95 5.67
C GLN A 124 -6.30 27.72 6.54
N GLN A 125 -6.42 27.75 7.87
CA GLN A 125 -5.29 27.56 8.79
C GLN A 125 -4.90 26.09 8.94
N VAL A 126 -5.86 25.16 8.92
CA VAL A 126 -5.60 23.71 8.89
C VAL A 126 -4.83 23.32 7.63
N ALA A 127 -5.23 23.83 6.46
CA ALA A 127 -4.46 23.64 5.21
C ALA A 127 -3.02 24.20 5.29
N GLN A 128 -2.74 25.11 6.23
CA GLN A 128 -1.41 25.68 6.48
C GLN A 128 -0.64 25.00 7.62
N MET A 129 -1.26 24.12 8.43
CA MET A 129 -0.58 23.48 9.58
C MET A 129 0.71 22.77 9.20
N GLY A 130 0.80 22.20 7.99
CA GLY A 130 2.03 21.60 7.49
C GLY A 130 3.19 22.60 7.44
N ALA A 131 2.94 23.77 6.85
CA ALA A 131 3.92 24.85 6.79
C ALA A 131 4.23 25.43 8.19
N ILE A 132 3.20 25.57 9.05
CA ILE A 132 3.36 26.13 10.41
C ILE A 132 4.28 25.27 11.26
N PHE A 133 4.14 23.93 11.25
CA PHE A 133 5.03 23.06 12.02
C PHE A 133 6.41 22.87 11.36
N SER A 134 6.53 22.98 10.04
CA SER A 134 7.83 22.89 9.35
C SER A 134 8.69 24.15 9.50
N THR A 135 8.08 25.33 9.60
CA THR A 135 8.79 26.63 9.73
C THR A 135 9.00 27.08 11.18
N ALA A 136 8.32 26.44 12.15
CA ALA A 136 8.55 26.70 13.56
C ALA A 136 10.02 26.45 13.94
N LYS A 137 10.63 27.37 14.70
CA LYS A 137 12.03 27.24 15.14
C LYS A 137 12.22 26.03 16.05
N ARG A 138 11.19 25.72 16.85
CA ARG A 138 11.05 24.50 17.66
C ARG A 138 9.58 24.14 17.82
N THR A 139 9.29 22.88 18.10
CA THR A 139 7.99 22.42 18.60
C THR A 139 8.14 21.93 20.04
N MET A 140 7.31 22.45 20.93
CA MET A 140 7.18 21.99 22.31
C MET A 140 6.00 21.02 22.41
N ILE A 141 6.28 19.76 22.72
CA ILE A 141 5.26 18.76 23.05
C ILE A 141 4.96 18.87 24.54
N TRP A 142 3.72 19.22 24.89
CA TRP A 142 3.25 19.31 26.28
C TRP A 142 2.36 18.12 26.64
N LEU A 143 2.88 17.23 27.50
CA LEU A 143 2.17 16.04 27.99
C LEU A 143 1.26 16.31 29.21
N GLY A 144 1.23 17.55 29.69
CA GLY A 144 0.51 17.99 30.88
C GLY A 144 1.42 18.23 32.10
N PRO A 145 0.83 18.61 33.24
CA PRO A 145 1.55 18.72 34.51
C PRO A 145 2.23 17.40 34.93
N ALA A 146 3.25 17.52 35.79
CA ALA A 146 3.92 16.39 36.42
C ALA A 146 2.95 15.55 37.26
N ASP A 147 3.23 14.25 37.37
CA ASP A 147 2.62 13.35 38.35
C ASP A 147 3.71 12.71 39.21
N GLU A 148 3.33 11.76 40.08
CA GLU A 148 4.27 11.05 40.97
C GLU A 148 5.36 10.23 40.23
N HIS A 149 5.26 10.05 38.92
CA HIS A 149 6.10 9.15 38.13
C HIS A 149 6.68 9.79 36.85
N SER A 150 6.21 10.97 36.41
CA SER A 150 6.64 11.64 35.18
C SER A 150 8.15 11.84 35.10
N ASP A 151 8.74 12.33 36.18
CA ASP A 151 10.15 12.72 36.21
C ASP A 151 11.05 11.48 36.14
N LEU A 152 10.67 10.41 36.85
CA LEU A 152 11.31 9.10 36.78
C LEU A 152 11.21 8.50 35.36
N ALA A 153 10.09 8.67 34.68
CA ALA A 153 9.91 8.21 33.31
C ALA A 153 10.82 8.96 32.34
N ILE A 154 10.86 10.29 32.43
CA ILE A 154 11.71 11.17 31.60
C ILE A 154 13.20 10.89 31.84
N GLU A 155 13.64 10.78 33.11
CA GLU A 155 15.03 10.44 33.45
C GLU A 155 15.43 9.03 32.96
N THR A 156 14.51 8.05 33.11
CA THR A 156 14.74 6.70 32.61
C THR A 156 14.86 6.71 31.08
N LEU A 157 13.99 7.41 30.36
CA LEU A 157 14.07 7.55 28.90
C LEU A 157 15.34 8.29 28.45
N HIS A 158 15.81 9.30 29.18
CA HIS A 158 17.12 9.92 28.95
C HIS A 158 18.28 8.93 29.08
N THR A 159 18.23 8.04 30.07
CA THR A 159 19.26 7.04 30.32
C THR A 159 19.21 5.91 29.30
N LEU A 160 18.02 5.42 28.95
CA LEU A 160 17.81 4.46 27.88
C LEU A 160 18.24 5.04 26.52
N GLY A 161 17.88 6.28 26.19
CA GLY A 161 18.27 6.94 24.93
C GLY A 161 19.79 7.03 24.76
N ARG A 162 20.53 7.36 25.83
CA ARG A 162 22.01 7.34 25.83
C ARG A 162 22.59 5.93 25.61
N ARG A 163 21.88 4.87 26.03
CA ARG A 163 22.27 3.48 25.73
C ARG A 163 21.88 3.08 24.31
N GLY A 164 20.69 3.47 23.85
CA GLY A 164 20.13 3.18 22.54
C GLY A 164 20.99 3.70 21.38
N VAL A 165 21.46 4.95 21.44
CA VAL A 165 22.38 5.52 20.45
C VAL A 165 23.62 4.65 20.26
N ARG A 166 24.33 4.32 21.36
CA ARG A 166 25.56 3.49 21.31
C ARG A 166 25.30 2.05 20.86
N LEU A 167 24.09 1.56 21.07
CA LEU A 167 23.69 0.22 20.64
C LEU A 167 23.31 0.21 19.15
N HIS A 168 22.74 1.30 18.64
CA HIS A 168 22.40 1.45 17.22
C HIS A 168 23.64 1.33 16.32
N ASP A 169 24.78 1.90 16.72
CA ASP A 169 26.09 1.72 16.05
C ASP A 169 26.44 0.24 15.84
N HIS A 170 25.96 -0.64 16.72
CA HIS A 170 26.22 -2.08 16.71
C HIS A 170 25.01 -2.91 16.25
N VAL A 171 23.81 -2.33 16.20
CA VAL A 171 22.53 -2.96 15.81
C VAL A 171 21.68 -1.92 15.06
N PRO A 172 21.90 -1.73 13.75
CA PRO A 172 21.22 -0.68 13.00
C PRO A 172 19.70 -0.91 12.90
N SER A 173 19.24 -2.17 12.92
CA SER A 173 17.83 -2.51 13.03
C SER A 173 17.60 -3.79 13.82
N TRP A 174 16.61 -3.75 14.72
CA TRP A 174 16.02 -4.91 15.39
C TRP A 174 15.30 -5.89 14.44
N THR A 175 14.85 -5.45 13.25
CA THR A 175 14.31 -6.37 12.23
C THR A 175 15.38 -7.35 11.79
N ASN A 176 16.59 -6.86 11.53
CA ASN A 176 17.70 -7.68 11.04
C ASN A 176 18.53 -8.27 12.19
N PHE A 177 18.03 -8.23 13.43
CA PHE A 177 18.72 -8.77 14.60
C PHE A 177 18.18 -10.18 14.93
N PRO A 178 19.01 -11.24 14.89
CA PRO A 178 18.55 -12.59 15.17
C PRO A 178 18.39 -12.79 16.68
N PHE A 179 17.21 -12.47 17.20
CA PHE A 179 16.84 -12.75 18.59
C PHE A 179 16.72 -14.25 18.89
N SER A 180 16.57 -15.09 17.85
CA SER A 180 16.01 -16.45 17.92
C SER A 180 16.99 -17.60 18.14
N ASP A 181 18.24 -17.47 17.74
CA ASP A 181 19.09 -18.64 17.49
C ASP A 181 20.16 -18.85 18.57
N THR A 182 20.57 -20.11 18.74
CA THR A 182 21.76 -20.52 19.50
C THR A 182 22.90 -19.55 19.19
N PRO A 183 23.45 -18.78 20.17
CA PRO A 183 24.12 -17.51 19.85
C PRO A 183 25.30 -17.64 18.88
N SER A 184 25.02 -17.42 17.59
CA SER A 184 25.90 -17.81 16.48
C SER A 184 27.09 -16.89 16.28
N THR A 185 27.04 -15.68 16.87
CA THR A 185 28.12 -14.68 16.78
C THR A 185 28.35 -13.97 18.11
N ARG A 186 29.61 -13.52 18.32
CA ARG A 186 29.98 -12.69 19.48
C ARG A 186 29.16 -11.39 19.59
N ARG A 187 28.67 -10.85 18.46
CA ARG A 187 27.82 -9.66 18.38
C ARG A 187 26.45 -9.90 19.01
N VAL A 188 25.82 -11.04 18.71
CA VAL A 188 24.53 -11.44 19.28
C VAL A 188 24.65 -11.63 20.79
N ILE A 189 25.63 -12.42 21.24
CA ILE A 189 25.90 -12.66 22.68
C ILE A 189 26.08 -11.35 23.46
N ARG A 190 26.89 -10.42 22.93
CA ARG A 190 27.16 -9.13 23.58
C ARG A 190 25.91 -8.25 23.66
N THR A 191 25.06 -8.31 22.64
CA THR A 191 23.80 -7.56 22.58
C THR A 191 22.78 -8.12 23.57
N GLN A 192 22.56 -9.44 23.57
CA GLN A 192 21.68 -10.12 24.54
C GLN A 192 22.11 -9.83 25.98
N LYS A 193 23.42 -9.93 26.29
CA LYS A 193 23.95 -9.59 27.62
C LYS A 193 23.74 -8.11 28.00
N MET A 194 23.70 -7.20 27.03
CA MET A 194 23.37 -5.79 27.29
C MET A 194 21.87 -5.62 27.58
N LEU A 195 21.01 -6.30 26.82
CA LEU A 195 19.56 -6.30 27.04
C LEU A 195 19.21 -6.89 28.41
N ASP A 196 19.83 -8.00 28.83
CA ASP A 196 19.71 -8.57 30.17
C ASP A 196 20.05 -7.56 31.28
N GLY A 197 21.15 -6.82 31.12
CA GLY A 197 21.57 -5.78 32.07
C GLY A 197 20.60 -4.59 32.13
N ILE A 198 20.00 -4.22 31.00
CA ILE A 198 18.97 -3.17 30.92
C ILE A 198 17.66 -3.65 31.56
N LEU A 199 17.24 -4.89 31.27
CA LEU A 199 16.07 -5.52 31.84
C LEU A 199 16.16 -5.58 33.36
N ALA A 200 17.28 -6.07 33.91
CA ALA A 200 17.51 -6.07 35.34
C ALA A 200 17.45 -4.65 35.95
N ASP A 201 18.02 -3.65 35.28
CA ASP A 201 17.99 -2.24 35.72
C ASP A 201 16.58 -1.63 35.71
N LEU A 202 15.71 -2.05 34.79
CA LEU A 202 14.32 -1.63 34.68
C LEU A 202 13.40 -2.35 35.68
N SER A 203 13.65 -3.63 35.96
CA SER A 203 12.88 -4.44 36.92
C SER A 203 13.27 -4.22 38.39
N ARG A 204 14.46 -3.67 38.67
CA ARG A 204 14.90 -3.31 40.04
C ARG A 204 13.87 -2.45 40.75
N GLY A 205 13.56 -2.81 42.00
CA GLY A 205 12.59 -2.08 42.83
C GLY A 205 11.12 -2.34 42.47
N GLY A 206 10.80 -3.46 41.82
CA GLY A 206 9.41 -3.82 41.50
C GLY A 206 8.90 -3.22 40.19
N ALA A 207 9.76 -3.08 39.18
CA ALA A 207 9.41 -2.55 37.85
C ALA A 207 8.81 -1.12 37.83
N THR A 208 9.03 -0.33 38.87
CA THR A 208 8.50 1.06 38.99
C THR A 208 8.88 1.96 37.81
N LYS A 209 10.10 1.81 37.25
CA LYS A 209 10.52 2.52 36.04
C LYS A 209 9.67 2.19 34.81
N LEU A 210 9.25 0.93 34.67
CA LEU A 210 8.40 0.46 33.57
C LEU A 210 6.96 0.95 33.75
N ALA A 211 6.44 0.93 34.98
CA ALA A 211 5.16 1.53 35.32
C ALA A 211 5.14 3.04 35.01
N ALA A 212 6.19 3.77 35.40
CA ALA A 212 6.36 5.19 35.13
C ALA A 212 6.35 5.50 33.61
N ILE A 213 7.11 4.74 32.81
CA ILE A 213 7.12 4.88 31.35
C ILE A 213 5.73 4.57 30.75
N SER A 214 5.04 3.54 31.22
CA SER A 214 3.70 3.17 30.75
C SER A 214 2.64 4.24 31.09
N SER A 215 2.75 4.88 32.26
CA SER A 215 1.94 6.05 32.64
C SER A 215 2.19 7.23 31.71
N LEU A 216 3.46 7.59 31.48
CA LEU A 216 3.84 8.68 30.57
C LEU A 216 3.33 8.42 29.14
N PHE A 217 3.46 7.18 28.65
CA PHE A 217 2.98 6.74 27.34
C PHE A 217 1.44 6.62 27.28
N GLY A 218 0.76 6.62 28.43
CA GLY A 218 -0.69 6.72 28.56
C GLY A 218 -1.25 8.15 28.48
N ARG A 219 -0.39 9.19 28.46
CA ARG A 219 -0.85 10.60 28.43
C ARG A 219 -1.65 10.91 27.15
N PRO A 220 -2.76 11.68 27.24
CA PRO A 220 -3.69 11.85 26.12
C PRO A 220 -3.10 12.37 24.80
N TRP A 221 -1.97 13.09 24.88
CA TRP A 221 -1.27 13.60 23.69
C TRP A 221 -0.94 12.48 22.68
N PHE A 222 -0.42 11.34 23.13
CA PHE A 222 0.00 10.24 22.26
C PHE A 222 -1.14 9.63 21.43
N ARG A 223 -2.39 9.86 21.83
CA ARG A 223 -3.58 9.35 21.13
C ARG A 223 -4.15 10.30 20.08
N ARG A 224 -3.70 11.54 19.93
CA ARG A 224 -4.27 12.48 18.94
C ARG A 224 -3.76 12.18 17.52
N VAL A 225 -4.64 12.18 16.51
CA VAL A 225 -4.20 11.99 15.11
C VAL A 225 -3.20 13.07 14.65
N TRP A 226 -3.45 14.33 15.05
CA TRP A 226 -2.61 15.49 14.73
C TRP A 226 -1.14 15.35 15.14
N VAL A 227 -0.81 14.56 16.17
CA VAL A 227 0.57 14.51 16.69
C VAL A 227 1.57 13.89 15.72
N ILE A 228 1.11 13.12 14.73
CA ILE A 228 1.99 12.68 13.64
C ILE A 228 2.51 13.92 12.89
N GLN A 229 1.62 14.79 12.41
CA GLN A 229 1.99 16.00 11.68
C GLN A 229 2.84 16.96 12.54
N GLU A 230 2.37 17.24 13.76
CA GLU A 230 3.00 18.18 14.71
C GLU A 230 4.46 17.79 15.03
N ARG A 231 4.75 16.49 15.21
CA ARG A 231 6.11 16.00 15.51
C ARG A 231 6.95 15.74 14.26
N VAL A 232 6.38 15.33 13.13
CA VAL A 232 7.15 14.84 11.98
C VAL A 232 7.72 15.99 11.15
N LEU A 233 6.94 17.05 10.97
CA LEU A 233 7.35 18.21 10.16
C LEU A 233 8.31 19.13 10.91
N SER A 234 8.24 19.15 12.25
CA SER A 234 9.15 19.93 13.10
C SER A 234 10.57 19.38 13.07
N SER A 235 11.52 20.23 12.68
CA SER A 235 12.96 19.90 12.63
C SER A 235 13.62 19.85 14.02
N ASN A 236 13.04 20.49 15.03
CA ASN A 236 13.59 20.59 16.38
C ASN A 236 12.47 20.46 17.43
N THR A 237 12.38 19.28 18.05
CA THR A 237 11.24 18.94 18.92
C THR A 237 11.73 18.46 20.29
N PHE A 238 11.06 18.90 21.35
CA PHE A 238 11.30 18.47 22.72
C PHE A 238 9.97 18.19 23.44
N VAL A 239 10.01 17.27 24.39
CA VAL A 239 8.85 16.77 25.15
C VAL A 239 8.96 17.25 26.58
N CYS A 240 7.90 17.87 27.10
CA CYS A 240 7.79 18.38 28.46
C CYS A 240 6.64 17.69 29.21
N CYS A 241 6.86 17.36 30.47
CA CYS A 241 5.83 16.94 31.42
C CYS A 241 6.12 17.60 32.77
N GLY A 242 5.31 18.58 33.17
CA GLY A 242 5.69 19.51 34.23
C GLY A 242 7.01 20.22 33.88
N ASP A 243 7.96 20.23 34.81
CA ASP A 243 9.27 20.87 34.63
C ASP A 243 10.35 19.93 34.06
N ALA A 244 10.05 18.65 33.87
CA ALA A 244 10.97 17.69 33.25
C ALA A 244 10.85 17.70 31.71
N ASP A 245 11.98 17.83 31.02
CA ASP A 245 12.05 17.84 29.55
C ASP A 245 12.95 16.75 28.96
N ILE A 246 12.71 16.38 27.69
CA ILE A 246 13.59 15.53 26.89
C ILE A 246 13.53 15.88 25.41
N VAL A 247 14.68 16.14 24.80
CA VAL A 247 14.79 16.30 23.33
C VAL A 247 14.35 15.04 22.59
N TRP A 248 13.58 15.20 21.52
CA TRP A 248 12.90 14.10 20.83
C TRP A 248 13.84 12.98 20.38
N GLY A 249 15.05 13.31 19.92
CA GLY A 249 16.05 12.32 19.55
C GLY A 249 16.40 11.35 20.70
N ARG A 250 16.53 11.84 21.94
CA ARG A 250 16.78 10.97 23.10
C ARG A 250 15.55 10.15 23.47
N PHE A 251 14.36 10.74 23.41
CA PHE A 251 13.08 10.05 23.63
C PHE A 251 12.93 8.87 22.65
N PHE A 252 13.11 9.13 21.35
CA PHE A 252 13.07 8.14 20.29
C PHE A 252 14.06 6.99 20.51
N TRP A 253 15.33 7.27 20.87
CA TRP A 253 16.30 6.20 21.13
C TRP A 253 16.00 5.39 22.40
N GLY A 254 15.34 5.99 23.40
CA GLY A 254 14.83 5.28 24.57
C GLY A 254 13.70 4.33 24.20
N PHE A 255 12.72 4.83 23.44
CA PHE A 255 11.62 4.05 22.88
C PHE A 255 12.12 2.91 21.97
N TRP A 256 13.01 3.19 21.02
CA TRP A 256 13.60 2.19 20.11
C TRP A 256 14.32 1.06 20.86
N LEU A 257 14.99 1.37 21.98
CA LEU A 257 15.63 0.38 22.83
C LEU A 257 14.61 -0.49 23.58
N LEU A 258 13.49 0.10 24.03
CA LEU A 258 12.38 -0.64 24.64
C LEU A 258 11.68 -1.57 23.63
N CYS A 259 11.56 -1.19 22.36
CA CYS A 259 11.10 -2.11 21.31
C CYS A 259 12.05 -3.31 21.17
N GLY A 260 13.37 -3.09 21.15
CA GLY A 260 14.34 -4.20 21.12
C GLY A 260 14.29 -5.10 22.35
N LEU A 261 13.95 -4.54 23.51
CA LEU A 261 13.71 -5.33 24.73
C LEU A 261 12.40 -6.12 24.62
N ARG A 262 11.31 -5.52 24.15
CA ARG A 262 10.05 -6.21 23.85
C ARG A 262 10.30 -7.39 22.90
N ASP A 263 10.99 -7.15 21.79
CA ASP A 263 11.25 -8.14 20.74
C ASP A 263 12.19 -9.27 21.22
N TYR A 264 13.07 -8.98 22.18
CA TYR A 264 13.91 -9.99 22.86
C TYR A 264 13.12 -10.87 23.86
N LEU A 265 12.03 -10.34 24.44
CA LEU A 265 11.15 -11.08 25.35
C LEU A 265 10.00 -11.79 24.62
N ASN A 266 9.51 -11.24 23.51
CA ASN A 266 8.41 -11.78 22.73
C ASN A 266 8.84 -12.97 21.87
N ILE A 267 8.15 -14.11 22.03
CA ILE A 267 8.32 -15.31 21.21
C ILE A 267 7.55 -15.14 19.88
N VAL A 268 7.99 -14.18 19.06
CA VAL A 268 7.45 -13.91 17.71
C VAL A 268 8.45 -14.31 16.60
N GLY A 269 9.69 -14.65 16.96
CA GLY A 269 10.64 -15.34 16.08
C GLY A 269 10.61 -16.87 16.23
N THR A 270 11.21 -17.59 15.29
CA THR A 270 11.23 -19.07 15.26
C THR A 270 12.01 -19.73 16.42
N GLY A 271 12.62 -18.94 17.31
CA GLY A 271 13.60 -19.35 18.30
C GLY A 271 13.09 -19.85 19.65
N VAL A 272 14.04 -20.09 20.56
CA VAL A 272 13.80 -20.50 21.95
C VAL A 272 14.00 -19.28 22.87
N GLY A 273 12.93 -18.49 23.05
CA GLY A 273 12.95 -17.30 23.91
C GLY A 273 12.94 -17.63 25.41
N ARG A 274 13.16 -16.61 26.24
CA ARG A 274 13.06 -16.70 27.71
C ARG A 274 11.60 -16.89 28.12
N GLN A 275 11.26 -18.09 28.62
CA GLN A 275 9.89 -18.50 28.97
C GLN A 275 9.35 -17.84 30.25
N ASP A 276 10.16 -17.05 30.96
CA ASP A 276 9.85 -16.44 32.26
C ASP A 276 9.21 -15.04 32.17
N SER A 277 8.94 -14.54 30.95
CA SER A 277 8.75 -13.10 30.71
C SER A 277 7.55 -12.68 29.84
N SER A 278 6.61 -13.58 29.50
CA SER A 278 5.47 -13.29 28.61
C SER A 278 4.62 -12.08 29.07
N ALA A 279 4.26 -12.04 30.35
CA ALA A 279 3.49 -10.93 30.94
C ALA A 279 4.21 -9.57 30.82
N LEU A 280 5.55 -9.54 30.92
CA LEU A 280 6.34 -8.32 30.75
C LEU A 280 6.43 -7.91 29.26
N ALA A 281 6.52 -8.88 28.35
CA ALA A 281 6.52 -8.62 26.93
C ALA A 281 5.17 -8.04 26.45
N LEU A 282 4.05 -8.56 26.99
CA LEU A 282 2.71 -8.02 26.80
C LEU A 282 2.55 -6.61 27.38
N PHE A 283 3.06 -6.37 28.60
CA PHE A 283 3.08 -5.04 29.22
C PHE A 283 3.84 -4.03 28.36
N LEU A 284 5.04 -4.38 27.90
CA LEU A 284 5.86 -3.54 27.01
C LEU A 284 5.15 -3.29 25.69
N THR A 285 4.52 -4.30 25.08
CA THR A 285 3.73 -4.15 23.85
C THR A 285 2.62 -3.11 24.07
N THR A 286 1.78 -3.31 25.09
CA THR A 286 0.67 -2.41 25.44
C THR A 286 1.11 -0.96 25.73
N ALA A 287 2.29 -0.78 26.35
CA ALA A 287 2.83 0.54 26.63
C ALA A 287 3.41 1.21 25.37
N LEU A 288 4.20 0.48 24.59
CA LEU A 288 4.89 0.99 23.40
C LEU A 288 3.90 1.35 22.31
N ASP A 289 2.90 0.51 22.06
CA ASP A 289 1.92 0.67 20.98
C ASP A 289 1.23 2.04 20.98
N ARG A 290 1.00 2.63 22.16
CA ARG A 290 0.44 3.99 22.33
C ARG A 290 1.30 5.09 21.69
N VAL A 291 2.62 4.90 21.67
CA VAL A 291 3.62 5.89 21.21
C VAL A 291 4.14 5.57 19.81
N THR A 292 3.99 4.33 19.39
CA THR A 292 4.50 3.79 18.12
C THR A 292 4.07 4.61 16.88
N PRO A 293 2.82 5.11 16.75
CA PRO A 293 2.42 5.97 15.63
C PRO A 293 3.30 7.21 15.42
N VAL A 294 3.59 7.94 16.50
CA VAL A 294 4.35 9.19 16.44
C VAL A 294 5.87 8.95 16.53
N ALA A 295 6.31 7.87 17.16
CA ALA A 295 7.72 7.51 17.26
C ALA A 295 8.33 6.99 15.95
N PHE A 296 7.69 6.03 15.26
CA PHE A 296 8.26 5.45 14.04
C PHE A 296 7.96 6.23 12.77
N THR A 297 7.05 7.19 12.78
CA THR A 297 6.97 8.16 11.66
C THR A 297 8.19 9.06 11.71
N ARG A 298 9.00 9.05 10.64
CA ARG A 298 10.26 9.78 10.53
C ARG A 298 10.12 10.96 9.57
N SER A 299 10.82 12.05 9.86
CA SER A 299 11.17 13.03 8.85
C SER A 299 12.17 12.41 7.85
N ASN A 300 12.09 12.83 6.59
CA ASN A 300 12.95 12.40 5.48
C ASN A 300 12.78 10.94 5.00
N SER A 301 11.69 10.24 5.33
CA SER A 301 11.12 9.33 4.33
C SER A 301 10.48 10.19 3.23
N SER A 302 10.81 9.94 1.97
CA SER A 302 10.33 10.71 0.80
C SER A 302 8.82 10.52 0.59
N PHE A 303 8.08 11.32 1.36
CA PHE A 303 6.64 11.58 1.37
C PHE A 303 5.71 10.34 1.35
N PHE A 304 4.84 10.24 2.36
CA PHE A 304 3.92 9.11 2.48
C PHE A 304 2.85 9.16 1.39
N THR A 305 2.32 8.00 0.98
CA THR A 305 1.07 7.97 0.22
C THR A 305 -0.09 8.17 1.20
N LEU A 306 -1.16 8.86 0.79
CA LEU A 306 -2.37 8.98 1.61
C LEU A 306 -2.91 7.60 2.00
N PHE A 307 -2.89 6.63 1.08
CA PHE A 307 -3.20 5.22 1.35
C PHE A 307 -2.39 4.70 2.55
N SER A 308 -1.05 4.80 2.53
CA SER A 308 -0.20 4.25 3.59
C SER A 308 -0.45 4.87 4.97
N LEU A 309 -0.83 6.16 5.03
CA LEU A 309 -1.20 6.80 6.29
C LEU A 309 -2.59 6.36 6.77
N LEU A 310 -3.56 6.24 5.87
CA LEU A 310 -4.90 5.77 6.18
C LEU A 310 -4.90 4.29 6.60
N SER A 311 -4.06 3.44 6.00
CA SER A 311 -3.84 2.06 6.45
C SER A 311 -3.37 2.01 7.90
N ARG A 312 -2.45 2.91 8.29
CA ARG A 312 -1.94 3.05 9.66
C ARG A 312 -2.92 3.70 10.64
N MET A 313 -4.06 4.19 10.17
CA MET A 313 -5.19 4.65 10.99
C MET A 313 -6.23 3.56 11.19
N ALA A 314 -6.27 2.58 10.30
CA ALA A 314 -7.06 1.37 10.44
C ALA A 314 -6.34 0.37 11.35
N THR A 315 -6.31 0.63 12.66
CA THR A 315 -5.72 -0.24 13.69
C THR A 315 -6.75 -0.68 14.74
N THR A 316 -6.34 -1.50 15.72
CA THR A 316 -7.22 -1.89 16.84
C THR A 316 -7.73 -0.68 17.66
N PRO A 317 -8.90 -0.76 18.32
CA PRO A 317 -9.46 0.33 19.14
C PRO A 317 -8.52 0.89 20.22
N GLN A 318 -7.60 0.05 20.73
CA GLN A 318 -6.64 0.43 21.78
C GLN A 318 -5.44 1.21 21.22
N GLN A 319 -5.16 1.05 19.92
CA GLN A 319 -4.05 1.69 19.18
C GLN A 319 -4.51 2.88 18.34
N GLN A 320 -5.79 2.90 17.94
CA GLN A 320 -6.33 3.90 17.04
C GLN A 320 -6.16 5.31 17.59
N LEU A 321 -5.59 6.19 16.76
CA LEU A 321 -5.53 7.61 17.05
C LEU A 321 -6.95 8.22 17.00
N GLN A 322 -7.12 9.31 17.71
CA GLN A 322 -8.39 9.90 18.08
C GLN A 322 -8.47 11.34 17.58
N ALA A 323 -9.66 11.73 17.13
CA ALA A 323 -10.03 13.10 16.88
C ALA A 323 -11.45 13.38 17.42
N SER A 324 -11.69 14.62 17.84
CA SER A 324 -13.04 15.07 18.24
C SER A 324 -13.91 15.44 17.04
N ASP A 325 -13.28 15.77 15.91
CA ASP A 325 -13.93 16.02 14.62
C ASP A 325 -13.56 14.87 13.68
N PRO A 326 -14.51 14.08 13.16
CA PRO A 326 -14.20 12.89 12.36
C PRO A 326 -13.44 13.21 11.07
N ARG A 327 -13.55 14.44 10.54
CA ARG A 327 -12.82 14.90 9.35
C ARG A 327 -11.31 14.95 9.56
N ASP A 328 -10.87 15.15 10.81
CA ASP A 328 -9.44 15.23 11.15
C ASP A 328 -8.71 13.89 10.97
N TYR A 329 -9.42 12.76 10.95
CA TYR A 329 -8.85 11.44 10.63
C TYR A 329 -8.22 11.41 9.22
N VAL A 330 -8.66 12.29 8.32
CA VAL A 330 -8.03 12.54 7.02
C VAL A 330 -7.22 13.84 7.04
N PHE A 331 -7.79 14.95 7.51
CA PHE A 331 -7.19 16.27 7.33
C PHE A 331 -5.84 16.43 8.06
N ALA A 332 -5.62 15.73 9.19
CA ALA A 332 -4.33 15.70 9.89
C ALA A 332 -3.21 14.97 9.13
N LEU A 333 -3.53 14.25 8.06
CA LEU A 333 -2.58 13.50 7.25
C LEU A 333 -2.15 14.29 5.99
N LEU A 334 -2.96 15.26 5.54
CA LEU A 334 -2.74 15.97 4.27
C LEU A 334 -1.45 16.80 4.24
N GLY A 335 -0.90 17.20 5.41
CA GLY A 335 0.39 17.86 5.49
C GLY A 335 1.62 16.94 5.40
N LEU A 336 1.42 15.61 5.28
CA LEU A 336 2.48 14.59 5.30
C LEU A 336 2.63 13.83 3.96
N ILE A 337 1.68 13.99 3.05
CA ILE A 337 1.57 13.17 1.84
C ILE A 337 2.40 13.70 0.66
N ASP A 338 2.80 12.82 -0.25
CA ASP A 338 3.38 13.20 -1.54
C ASP A 338 2.24 13.63 -2.48
N PRO A 339 2.23 14.87 -3.01
CA PRO A 339 1.25 15.26 -4.02
C PRO A 339 1.41 14.49 -5.34
N ASN A 340 2.56 13.85 -5.60
CA ASN A 340 2.78 13.03 -6.80
C ASN A 340 2.39 11.56 -6.60
N LYS A 341 2.18 11.10 -5.36
CA LYS A 341 1.86 9.70 -5.01
C LYS A 341 0.56 9.57 -4.22
N SER A 342 -0.26 10.63 -4.24
CA SER A 342 -1.53 10.69 -3.53
C SER A 342 -2.56 11.50 -4.31
N PRO A 343 -3.85 11.16 -4.19
CA PRO A 343 -4.91 12.01 -4.72
C PRO A 343 -4.88 13.40 -4.06
N SER A 344 -5.25 14.42 -4.84
CA SER A 344 -5.42 15.77 -4.32
C SER A 344 -6.70 15.85 -3.48
N ILE A 345 -6.55 16.03 -2.17
CA ILE A 345 -7.65 16.27 -1.22
C ILE A 345 -7.44 17.63 -0.59
N VAL A 346 -8.50 18.44 -0.54
CA VAL A 346 -8.51 19.75 0.12
C VAL A 346 -9.32 19.63 1.40
N ALA A 347 -8.75 20.09 2.52
CA ALA A 347 -9.49 20.18 3.78
C ALA A 347 -10.62 21.21 3.64
N ASP A 348 -11.81 20.87 4.13
CA ASP A 348 -13.00 21.73 4.11
C ASP A 348 -13.91 21.41 5.31
N TYR A 349 -14.00 22.33 6.28
CA TYR A 349 -14.85 22.16 7.46
C TYR A 349 -16.30 22.62 7.25
N SER A 350 -16.67 23.13 6.07
CA SER A 350 -18.07 23.40 5.72
C SER A 350 -18.83 22.13 5.28
N LYS A 351 -18.11 21.10 4.83
CA LYS A 351 -18.66 19.79 4.46
C LYS A 351 -18.88 18.92 5.69
N ASP A 352 -19.93 18.10 5.68
CA ASP A 352 -20.13 17.06 6.69
C ASP A 352 -19.18 15.87 6.47
N TRP A 353 -19.05 15.00 7.48
CA TRP A 353 -18.14 13.84 7.41
C TRP A 353 -18.48 12.89 6.26
N ASN A 354 -19.75 12.68 5.95
CA ASN A 354 -20.13 11.69 4.93
C ASN A 354 -19.70 12.11 3.53
N THR A 355 -19.86 13.40 3.21
CA THR A 355 -19.37 13.99 1.96
C THR A 355 -17.85 13.84 1.86
N VAL A 356 -17.10 14.22 2.91
CA VAL A 356 -15.63 14.08 2.95
C VAL A 356 -15.19 12.62 2.81
N GLN A 357 -15.87 11.70 3.49
CA GLN A 357 -15.60 10.26 3.44
C GLN A 357 -15.74 9.70 2.02
N VAL A 358 -16.82 10.05 1.31
CA VAL A 358 -17.07 9.59 -0.07
C VAL A 358 -16.09 10.24 -1.05
N GLU A 359 -15.78 11.53 -0.92
CA GLU A 359 -14.78 12.22 -1.77
C GLU A 359 -13.39 11.58 -1.63
N VAL A 360 -12.95 11.34 -0.39
CA VAL A 360 -11.65 10.71 -0.11
C VAL A 360 -11.62 9.26 -0.61
N ALA A 361 -12.70 8.50 -0.42
CA ALA A 361 -12.79 7.14 -0.93
C ALA A 361 -12.78 7.10 -2.48
N THR A 362 -13.51 8.00 -3.14
CA THR A 362 -13.55 8.13 -4.61
C THR A 362 -12.17 8.43 -5.17
N ALA A 363 -11.47 9.41 -4.60
CA ALA A 363 -10.15 9.81 -5.07
C ALA A 363 -9.07 8.75 -4.76
N CYS A 364 -9.13 8.11 -3.59
CA CYS A 364 -8.24 7.00 -3.26
C CYS A 364 -8.49 5.76 -4.13
N LEU A 365 -9.74 5.42 -4.45
CA LEU A 365 -10.05 4.29 -5.34
C LEU A 365 -9.48 4.58 -6.74
N SER A 366 -9.77 5.78 -7.27
CA SER A 366 -9.27 6.23 -8.59
C SER A 366 -7.74 6.24 -8.70
N PHE A 367 -7.03 6.54 -7.61
CA PHE A 367 -5.57 6.69 -7.59
C PHE A 367 -4.83 5.38 -7.24
N TYR A 368 -5.36 4.57 -6.33
CA TYR A 368 -4.70 3.36 -5.79
C TYR A 368 -5.33 2.03 -6.25
N GLY A 369 -6.42 2.10 -7.01
CA GLY A 369 -7.18 0.94 -7.46
C GLY A 369 -8.04 0.30 -6.36
N PRO A 370 -8.65 -0.86 -6.67
CA PRO A 370 -9.54 -1.61 -5.76
C PRO A 370 -8.94 -2.05 -4.41
N ARG A 371 -7.63 -1.92 -4.22
CA ARG A 371 -6.95 -2.10 -2.92
C ARG A 371 -7.53 -1.25 -1.79
N LEU A 372 -8.18 -0.12 -2.08
CA LEU A 372 -8.91 0.66 -1.08
C LEU A 372 -10.00 -0.17 -0.38
N LEU A 373 -10.63 -1.11 -1.10
CA LEU A 373 -11.77 -1.87 -0.59
C LEU A 373 -11.40 -2.79 0.58
N SER A 374 -10.12 -3.09 0.81
CA SER A 374 -9.65 -3.80 2.00
C SER A 374 -9.95 -3.06 3.32
N PHE A 375 -10.18 -1.74 3.27
CA PHE A 375 -10.64 -0.92 4.40
C PHE A 375 -12.17 -0.69 4.39
N ALA A 376 -12.85 -1.14 3.35
CA ALA A 376 -14.29 -1.00 3.17
C ALA A 376 -15.03 -2.26 3.63
N GLY A 377 -16.33 -2.13 3.92
CA GLY A 377 -17.11 -3.27 4.38
C GLY A 377 -18.38 -2.92 5.14
N THR A 378 -18.96 -3.96 5.74
CA THR A 378 -20.07 -3.80 6.67
C THR A 378 -19.60 -3.86 8.11
N CYS A 379 -19.43 -2.70 8.77
CA CYS A 379 -19.32 -2.64 10.23
C CYS A 379 -20.72 -2.65 10.86
N GLN A 380 -20.97 -3.50 11.87
CA GLN A 380 -22.12 -3.34 12.78
C GLN A 380 -21.66 -2.83 14.16
N GLU A 381 -22.27 -1.73 14.61
CA GLU A 381 -22.21 -1.30 16.00
C GLU A 381 -23.28 -2.04 16.82
N ASN A 382 -22.84 -3.05 17.59
CA ASN A 382 -23.53 -3.66 18.73
C ASN A 382 -25.07 -3.73 18.65
N GLY A 383 -25.60 -4.54 17.73
CA GLY A 383 -26.89 -5.24 17.89
C GLY A 383 -28.17 -4.42 18.05
N THR A 384 -28.15 -3.08 17.94
CA THR A 384 -29.36 -2.26 18.06
C THR A 384 -30.08 -2.14 16.71
N ALA A 385 -31.38 -2.47 16.69
CA ALA A 385 -32.23 -2.40 15.49
C ALA A 385 -32.46 -0.97 14.95
N ALA A 386 -31.81 0.05 15.52
CA ALA A 386 -31.79 1.42 15.04
C ALA A 386 -30.79 1.64 13.87
N ALA A 387 -29.92 0.67 13.56
CA ALA A 387 -28.86 0.77 12.55
C ALA A 387 -29.30 0.84 11.07
N ASN A 388 -30.60 1.08 10.79
CA ASN A 388 -31.20 0.95 9.45
C ASN A 388 -30.99 2.15 8.50
N VAL A 389 -30.06 3.06 8.79
CA VAL A 389 -29.59 4.07 7.81
C VAL A 389 -28.07 4.12 7.82
N ARG A 390 -27.44 3.30 6.96
CA ARG A 390 -26.07 3.59 6.49
C ARG A 390 -26.11 4.95 5.78
N ARG A 391 -25.40 5.94 6.33
CA ARG A 391 -25.24 7.23 5.65
C ARG A 391 -24.25 7.10 4.49
N ALA A 392 -23.16 6.36 4.71
CA ALA A 392 -22.11 6.08 3.72
C ALA A 392 -22.37 4.81 2.89
N PRO A 393 -21.83 4.73 1.67
CA PRO A 393 -21.80 3.49 0.88
C PRO A 393 -20.89 2.43 1.51
N SER A 394 -21.17 1.14 1.28
CA SER A 394 -20.34 0.05 1.82
C SER A 394 -18.91 -0.01 1.28
N TRP A 395 -18.67 0.58 0.09
CA TRP A 395 -17.35 0.64 -0.54
C TRP A 395 -16.47 1.80 -0.04
N ALA A 396 -17.03 2.75 0.72
CA ALA A 396 -16.30 3.88 1.29
C ALA A 396 -15.87 3.56 2.73
N PRO A 397 -14.56 3.45 3.03
CA PRO A 397 -14.07 3.19 4.39
C PRO A 397 -14.49 4.28 5.39
N ASP A 398 -14.71 3.94 6.65
CA ASP A 398 -14.93 4.92 7.73
C ASP A 398 -13.74 4.94 8.69
N TRP A 399 -12.76 5.79 8.40
CA TRP A 399 -11.55 5.94 9.23
C TRP A 399 -11.82 6.50 10.63
N SER A 400 -13.00 7.07 10.89
CA SER A 400 -13.41 7.49 12.23
C SER A 400 -13.93 6.34 13.10
N SER A 401 -14.25 5.20 12.48
CA SER A 401 -14.78 4.02 13.20
C SER A 401 -13.67 3.26 13.91
N GLN A 402 -13.91 2.89 15.18
CA GLN A 402 -13.07 1.95 15.93
C GLN A 402 -13.15 0.51 15.37
N TYR A 403 -14.03 0.26 14.41
CA TYR A 403 -14.31 -1.05 13.84
C TYR A 403 -14.05 -1.11 12.33
N ILE A 404 -13.23 -0.19 11.81
CA ILE A 404 -12.77 -0.21 10.42
C ILE A 404 -12.09 -1.55 10.08
N PRO A 405 -12.46 -2.19 8.94
CA PRO A 405 -11.85 -3.44 8.49
C PRO A 405 -10.31 -3.39 8.45
N GLN A 406 -9.72 -4.52 8.83
CA GLN A 406 -8.27 -4.69 8.98
C GLN A 406 -7.76 -5.59 7.85
N PRO A 407 -6.91 -5.09 6.93
CA PRO A 407 -6.45 -5.87 5.78
C PRO A 407 -5.72 -7.18 6.15
N LEU A 408 -5.93 -8.22 5.35
CA LEU A 408 -5.30 -9.53 5.50
C LEU A 408 -3.79 -9.46 5.26
N SER A 409 -3.36 -8.65 4.30
CA SER A 409 -1.98 -8.18 4.26
C SER A 409 -1.77 -7.28 5.47
N ILE A 410 -1.09 -7.78 6.51
CA ILE A 410 -0.72 -6.96 7.66
C ILE A 410 0.31 -5.96 7.16
N THR A 411 -0.15 -4.78 6.75
CA THR A 411 0.70 -3.60 6.62
C THR A 411 1.15 -3.27 8.03
N SER A 412 2.27 -3.88 8.43
CA SER A 412 2.89 -3.80 9.75
C SER A 412 2.56 -2.49 10.46
N ASP A 413 1.74 -2.54 11.53
CA ASP A 413 0.99 -1.36 11.98
C ASP A 413 1.86 -0.12 12.20
N PHE A 414 3.15 -0.28 12.53
CA PHE A 414 4.13 0.82 12.54
C PHE A 414 5.57 0.49 12.09
N VAL A 415 5.79 -0.30 11.04
CA VAL A 415 7.18 -0.71 10.68
C VAL A 415 7.76 0.02 9.46
N VAL A 416 8.48 1.11 9.75
CA VAL A 416 9.54 1.66 8.88
C VAL A 416 10.78 0.75 8.94
N ARG A 417 10.65 -0.54 8.54
CA ARG A 417 11.76 -1.53 8.49
C ARG A 417 11.45 -2.68 7.50
N GLY A 418 11.68 -2.46 6.21
CA GLY A 418 11.56 -3.50 5.19
C GLY A 418 11.12 -2.89 3.87
N GLY A 419 11.97 -2.94 2.85
CA GLY A 419 11.62 -2.50 1.50
C GLY A 419 10.98 -3.62 0.71
N ASN A 420 9.91 -4.23 1.22
CA ASN A 420 9.15 -5.19 0.43
C ASN A 420 8.12 -4.46 -0.42
N LEU A 421 8.26 -4.67 -1.72
CA LEU A 421 7.57 -3.95 -2.78
C LEU A 421 6.51 -4.86 -3.43
N ARG A 422 6.23 -6.02 -2.82
CA ARG A 422 5.35 -7.07 -3.33
C ARG A 422 4.16 -7.20 -2.40
N SER A 423 2.95 -7.27 -2.96
CA SER A 423 1.77 -7.57 -2.14
C SER A 423 1.89 -8.99 -1.56
N ALA A 424 1.22 -9.22 -0.44
CA ALA A 424 1.23 -10.54 0.18
C ALA A 424 0.54 -11.56 -0.74
N TYR A 425 -0.65 -11.21 -1.24
CA TYR A 425 -1.53 -12.05 -2.05
C TYR A 425 -1.68 -11.48 -3.46
N SER A 426 -2.17 -12.28 -4.39
CA SER A 426 -2.35 -11.91 -5.80
C SER A 426 -3.64 -12.54 -6.35
N ALA A 427 -4.76 -12.43 -5.64
CA ALA A 427 -5.98 -13.17 -5.95
C ALA A 427 -6.56 -12.87 -7.34
N SER A 428 -6.35 -11.66 -7.86
CA SER A 428 -6.71 -11.27 -9.24
C SER A 428 -5.67 -11.68 -10.30
N ALA A 429 -4.65 -12.48 -9.95
CA ALA A 429 -3.44 -12.72 -10.75
C ALA A 429 -2.66 -11.45 -11.18
N GLY A 430 -3.04 -10.27 -10.69
CA GLY A 430 -2.56 -8.98 -11.21
C GLY A 430 -3.26 -8.53 -12.49
N CYS A 431 -4.37 -9.16 -12.88
CA CYS A 431 -5.33 -8.63 -13.85
C CYS A 431 -5.82 -7.26 -13.34
N PRO A 432 -5.71 -6.20 -14.13
CA PRO A 432 -6.04 -4.85 -13.71
C PRO A 432 -7.52 -4.55 -13.86
N GLN A 433 -7.91 -3.34 -13.46
CA GLN A 433 -9.26 -2.82 -13.65
C GLN A 433 -9.21 -1.32 -13.92
N SER A 434 -9.79 -0.90 -15.04
CA SER A 434 -10.07 0.52 -15.28
C SER A 434 -11.14 1.01 -14.31
N LEU A 435 -10.95 2.23 -13.80
CA LEU A 435 -11.92 2.94 -12.95
C LEU A 435 -12.52 4.15 -13.68
N SER A 436 -12.15 4.38 -14.94
CA SER A 436 -12.76 5.39 -15.81
C SER A 436 -14.25 5.07 -15.99
N GLY A 437 -15.12 5.90 -15.40
CA GLY A 437 -16.57 5.71 -15.45
C GLY A 437 -17.13 4.66 -14.49
N CYS A 438 -16.34 4.12 -13.55
CA CYS A 438 -16.86 3.14 -12.58
C CYS A 438 -17.87 3.76 -11.58
N PHE A 439 -17.78 5.07 -11.32
CA PHE A 439 -18.68 5.80 -10.44
C PHE A 439 -20.00 6.13 -11.13
N ILE A 440 -21.06 5.41 -10.77
CA ILE A 440 -22.44 5.67 -11.24
C ILE A 440 -23.05 6.86 -10.48
N SER A 441 -22.73 6.95 -9.18
CA SER A 441 -23.11 8.06 -8.30
C SER A 441 -22.24 8.05 -7.04
N ASP A 442 -22.35 9.08 -6.20
CA ASP A 442 -21.77 9.15 -4.85
C ASP A 442 -22.09 7.93 -3.95
N LYS A 443 -23.06 7.08 -4.36
CA LYS A 443 -23.48 5.89 -3.61
C LYS A 443 -23.20 4.55 -4.28
N GLN A 444 -22.92 4.52 -5.57
CA GLN A 444 -22.81 3.27 -6.34
C GLN A 444 -21.60 3.31 -7.29
N ILE A 445 -20.84 2.22 -7.26
CA ILE A 445 -19.75 1.95 -8.19
C ILE A 445 -20.02 0.63 -8.93
N SER A 446 -19.57 0.53 -10.18
CA SER A 446 -19.58 -0.69 -10.98
C SER A 446 -18.16 -1.21 -11.16
N LEU A 447 -17.93 -2.48 -10.85
CA LEU A 447 -16.62 -3.12 -10.95
C LEU A 447 -16.77 -4.50 -11.60
N ILE A 448 -15.80 -4.87 -12.42
CA ILE A 448 -15.61 -6.21 -12.96
C ILE A 448 -15.03 -7.10 -11.85
N ALA A 449 -15.68 -8.24 -11.62
CA ALA A 449 -15.28 -9.24 -10.64
C ALA A 449 -15.63 -10.65 -11.12
N VAL A 450 -14.83 -11.63 -10.71
CA VAL A 450 -15.07 -13.06 -10.94
C VAL A 450 -15.81 -13.63 -9.74
N HIS A 451 -16.96 -14.29 -9.95
CA HIS A 451 -17.62 -15.08 -8.90
C HIS A 451 -16.82 -16.34 -8.64
N VAL A 452 -16.43 -16.56 -7.39
CA VAL A 452 -15.70 -17.76 -6.97
C VAL A 452 -16.69 -18.83 -6.53
N ASP A 453 -17.50 -18.52 -5.53
CA ASP A 453 -18.48 -19.43 -4.92
C ASP A 453 -19.44 -18.68 -3.99
N ASP A 454 -20.50 -19.35 -3.53
CA ASP A 454 -21.46 -18.81 -2.57
C ASP A 454 -21.21 -19.36 -1.16
N VAL A 455 -21.42 -18.52 -0.13
CA VAL A 455 -21.20 -18.89 1.28
C VAL A 455 -22.37 -19.76 1.77
N GLY A 456 -22.09 -21.05 1.96
CA GLY A 456 -23.08 -22.04 2.38
C GLY A 456 -23.25 -22.14 3.89
N GLN A 457 -22.16 -22.01 4.66
CA GLN A 457 -22.20 -22.12 6.12
C GLN A 457 -21.16 -21.23 6.80
N VAL A 458 -21.57 -20.51 7.84
CA VAL A 458 -20.67 -19.69 8.67
C VAL A 458 -20.35 -20.33 10.03
N GLY A 459 -19.06 -20.44 10.36
CA GLY A 459 -18.59 -20.93 11.66
C GLY A 459 -18.57 -19.83 12.73
N LEU A 460 -18.22 -20.20 13.97
CA LEU A 460 -18.15 -19.25 15.09
C LEU A 460 -16.90 -18.35 15.01
N PRO A 461 -17.00 -17.05 15.36
CA PRO A 461 -15.83 -16.18 15.46
C PRO A 461 -14.90 -16.65 16.58
N PHE A 462 -13.60 -16.38 16.43
CA PHE A 462 -12.64 -16.65 17.50
C PHE A 462 -12.80 -15.63 18.63
N VAL A 463 -12.92 -16.12 19.86
CA VAL A 463 -12.93 -15.30 21.08
C VAL A 463 -11.58 -15.52 21.78
N GLU A 464 -10.71 -14.50 21.73
CA GLU A 464 -9.42 -14.54 22.40
C GLU A 464 -9.64 -14.55 23.93
N ALA A 465 -8.88 -15.37 24.66
CA ALA A 465 -9.07 -15.53 26.11
C ALA A 465 -8.79 -14.23 26.88
N ASP A 466 -9.60 -13.94 27.91
CA ASP A 466 -9.56 -12.69 28.71
C ASP A 466 -8.17 -12.35 29.28
N ASN A 467 -7.33 -13.37 29.52
CA ASN A 467 -5.97 -13.21 30.01
C ASN A 467 -4.93 -13.52 28.93
N LEU A 468 -4.53 -12.47 28.18
CA LEU A 468 -3.47 -12.53 27.17
C LEU A 468 -2.08 -12.95 27.70
N ALA A 469 -1.87 -13.00 29.02
CA ALA A 469 -0.62 -13.47 29.62
C ALA A 469 -0.60 -14.99 29.92
N ASP A 470 -1.73 -15.69 29.75
CA ASP A 470 -1.81 -17.15 29.93
C ASP A 470 -1.70 -17.88 28.57
N ASP A 471 -0.48 -18.25 28.21
CA ASP A 471 -0.21 -18.98 26.97
C ASP A 471 -0.87 -20.38 26.93
N SER A 472 -1.20 -20.98 28.09
CA SER A 472 -1.95 -22.24 28.14
C SER A 472 -3.39 -22.04 27.70
N ALA A 473 -4.06 -21.02 28.24
CA ALA A 473 -5.42 -20.65 27.85
C ALA A 473 -5.51 -20.24 26.38
N ARG A 474 -4.50 -19.53 25.85
CA ARG A 474 -4.43 -19.11 24.44
C ARG A 474 -4.24 -20.29 23.48
N VAL A 475 -3.38 -21.25 23.83
CA VAL A 475 -3.18 -22.48 23.05
C VAL A 475 -4.44 -23.36 23.07
N ALA A 476 -5.06 -23.54 24.23
CA ALA A 476 -6.28 -24.36 24.38
C ALA A 476 -7.50 -23.77 23.66
N SER A 477 -7.75 -22.45 23.81
CA SER A 477 -8.87 -21.76 23.14
C SER A 477 -8.76 -21.82 21.62
N LEU A 478 -7.55 -21.62 21.06
CA LEU A 478 -7.35 -21.76 19.62
C LEU A 478 -7.47 -23.21 19.14
N ALA A 479 -6.94 -24.19 19.89
CA ALA A 479 -7.10 -25.60 19.53
C ALA A 479 -8.58 -25.99 19.42
N SER A 480 -9.40 -25.61 20.41
CA SER A 480 -10.85 -25.87 20.39
C SER A 480 -11.59 -25.11 19.29
N TRP A 481 -11.15 -23.89 18.93
CA TRP A 481 -11.72 -23.18 17.78
C TRP A 481 -11.41 -23.88 16.45
N ILE A 482 -10.23 -24.50 16.31
CA ILE A 482 -9.86 -25.26 15.11
C ILE A 482 -10.68 -26.56 15.00
N GLU A 483 -11.09 -27.19 16.09
CA GLU A 483 -12.06 -28.32 16.04
C GLU A 483 -13.39 -27.88 15.39
N GLY A 484 -13.82 -26.64 15.62
CA GLY A 484 -14.98 -26.05 14.92
C GLY A 484 -14.75 -25.79 13.43
N LEU A 485 -13.50 -25.49 13.03
CA LEU A 485 -13.10 -25.38 11.62
C LEU A 485 -13.04 -26.75 10.93
N GLU A 486 -12.62 -27.80 11.65
CA GLU A 486 -12.63 -29.19 11.16
C GLU A 486 -14.04 -29.68 10.85
N VAL A 487 -15.00 -29.40 11.73
CA VAL A 487 -16.42 -29.71 11.50
C VAL A 487 -16.99 -28.94 10.30
N LEU A 488 -16.52 -27.72 10.04
CA LEU A 488 -16.98 -26.88 8.93
C LEU A 488 -16.38 -27.29 7.57
N LEU A 489 -15.13 -27.78 7.57
CA LEU A 489 -14.44 -28.26 6.38
C LEU A 489 -14.89 -29.68 5.97
N GLY A 490 -15.08 -30.55 6.96
CA GLY A 490 -15.35 -31.96 6.76
C GLY A 490 -14.09 -32.79 6.44
N GLU A 491 -14.30 -33.91 5.74
CA GLU A 491 -13.22 -34.71 5.16
C GLU A 491 -12.86 -34.14 3.77
N THR A 492 -12.69 -35.00 2.76
CA THR A 492 -12.47 -34.58 1.36
C THR A 492 -13.75 -34.05 0.70
N ASN A 493 -13.62 -33.09 -0.21
CA ASN A 493 -14.73 -32.52 -0.99
C ASN A 493 -14.29 -32.27 -2.46
N GLU A 494 -15.11 -31.56 -3.26
CA GLU A 494 -14.84 -31.32 -4.69
C GLU A 494 -13.58 -30.43 -4.93
N VAL A 495 -13.19 -29.62 -3.95
CA VAL A 495 -11.98 -28.78 -4.00
C VAL A 495 -10.79 -29.47 -3.32
N TYR A 496 -10.98 -30.02 -2.13
CA TYR A 496 -9.93 -30.67 -1.33
C TYR A 496 -10.07 -32.19 -1.46
N THR A 497 -9.48 -32.74 -2.53
CA THR A 497 -9.73 -34.12 -2.96
C THR A 497 -8.91 -35.18 -2.21
N ALA A 498 -7.80 -34.78 -1.58
CA ALA A 498 -6.95 -35.64 -0.76
C ALA A 498 -6.93 -35.20 0.71
N PRO A 499 -6.73 -36.12 1.68
CA PRO A 499 -6.58 -35.76 3.09
C PRO A 499 -5.42 -34.79 3.40
N ALA A 500 -4.42 -34.71 2.52
CA ALA A 500 -3.33 -33.74 2.62
C ALA A 500 -3.83 -32.31 2.37
N ASP A 501 -4.65 -32.10 1.33
CA ASP A 501 -5.26 -30.82 0.97
C ASP A 501 -6.15 -30.32 2.10
N VAL A 502 -6.95 -31.22 2.69
CA VAL A 502 -7.79 -30.95 3.86
C VAL A 502 -6.93 -30.53 5.05
N GLN A 503 -5.84 -31.27 5.34
CA GLN A 503 -4.91 -30.90 6.41
C GLN A 503 -4.27 -29.52 6.17
N GLU A 504 -3.87 -29.24 4.93
CA GLU A 504 -3.26 -27.98 4.51
C GLU A 504 -4.21 -26.79 4.68
N ALA A 505 -5.46 -26.96 4.27
CA ALA A 505 -6.53 -25.98 4.46
C ALA A 505 -6.75 -25.66 5.96
N LEU A 506 -6.75 -26.67 6.84
CA LEU A 506 -6.96 -26.51 8.27
C LEU A 506 -5.86 -25.70 8.98
N TRP A 507 -4.59 -25.88 8.61
CA TRP A 507 -3.49 -25.17 9.28
C TRP A 507 -3.11 -23.85 8.59
N ARG A 508 -3.47 -23.63 7.33
CA ARG A 508 -3.26 -22.33 6.66
C ARG A 508 -4.39 -21.33 6.92
N THR A 509 -5.65 -21.77 7.00
CA THR A 509 -6.80 -20.85 7.13
C THR A 509 -6.77 -19.97 8.40
N PRO A 510 -6.46 -20.47 9.61
CA PRO A 510 -6.46 -19.64 10.82
C PRO A 510 -5.39 -18.54 10.82
N ILE A 511 -4.34 -18.70 9.99
CA ILE A 511 -3.23 -17.75 9.82
C ILE A 511 -3.28 -17.01 8.47
N ALA A 512 -4.36 -17.20 7.70
CA ALA A 512 -4.51 -16.71 6.32
C ALA A 512 -3.29 -16.99 5.42
N ASP A 513 -2.70 -18.17 5.56
CA ASP A 513 -1.46 -18.60 4.90
C ASP A 513 -0.24 -17.67 5.08
N ARG A 514 -0.05 -17.11 6.28
CA ARG A 514 1.11 -16.24 6.56
C ARG A 514 1.88 -16.67 7.81
N ALA A 515 3.20 -16.56 7.75
CA ALA A 515 4.10 -16.68 8.89
C ALA A 515 4.77 -15.34 9.20
N TYR A 516 5.31 -15.20 10.42
CA TYR A 516 6.15 -14.05 10.77
C TYR A 516 7.62 -14.32 10.41
N ALA A 517 8.12 -13.64 9.39
CA ALA A 517 9.55 -13.46 9.20
C ALA A 517 10.04 -12.26 10.02
N TYR A 518 11.18 -12.42 10.69
CA TYR A 518 11.94 -11.43 11.49
C TYR A 518 11.35 -10.00 11.58
N ASN A 519 10.37 -9.81 12.46
CA ASN A 519 9.73 -8.51 12.74
C ASN A 519 9.12 -7.81 11.52
N TRP A 520 8.11 -8.49 10.94
CA TRP A 520 6.92 -7.94 10.27
C TRP A 520 6.91 -7.90 8.73
N GLU A 521 7.48 -8.94 8.10
CA GLU A 521 7.09 -9.34 6.74
C GLU A 521 6.31 -10.67 6.77
N THR A 522 5.25 -10.79 5.98
CA THR A 522 4.43 -12.01 5.95
C THR A 522 4.78 -12.92 4.77
N GLU A 523 5.82 -13.73 4.96
CA GLU A 523 6.13 -14.86 4.05
C GLU A 523 4.99 -15.90 4.05
N ARG A 524 4.84 -16.64 2.95
CA ARG A 524 3.87 -17.74 2.85
C ARG A 524 4.22 -18.78 3.91
N ALA A 525 3.22 -19.33 4.59
CA ALA A 525 3.50 -20.18 5.74
C ALA A 525 4.21 -21.48 5.30
N GLY A 526 5.17 -21.96 6.11
CA GLY A 526 5.99 -23.12 5.75
C GLY A 526 6.14 -24.12 6.90
N GLU A 527 7.04 -25.09 6.70
CA GLU A 527 7.28 -26.23 7.60
C GLU A 527 7.40 -25.85 9.09
N LYS A 528 8.11 -24.76 9.41
CA LYS A 528 8.24 -24.30 10.81
C LYS A 528 6.90 -23.90 11.45
N THR A 529 5.97 -23.35 10.66
CA THR A 529 4.64 -22.96 11.10
C THR A 529 3.73 -24.18 11.23
N PHE A 530 3.85 -25.14 10.31
CA PHE A 530 3.17 -26.44 10.42
C PHE A 530 3.61 -27.23 11.67
N GLN A 531 4.90 -27.26 11.98
CA GLN A 531 5.41 -27.85 13.23
C GLN A 531 4.86 -27.13 14.48
N ALA A 532 4.70 -25.80 14.45
CA ALA A 532 4.06 -25.05 15.52
C ALA A 532 2.55 -25.37 15.65
N TYR A 533 1.85 -25.57 14.53
CA TYR A 533 0.46 -26.05 14.51
C TYR A 533 0.34 -27.45 15.12
N GLN A 534 1.17 -28.41 14.69
CA GLN A 534 1.21 -29.76 15.27
C GLN A 534 1.48 -29.72 16.77
N ALA A 535 2.38 -28.83 17.22
CA ALA A 535 2.67 -28.63 18.63
C ALA A 535 1.47 -28.08 19.41
N LEU A 536 0.72 -27.13 18.84
CA LEU A 536 -0.54 -26.63 19.41
C LEU A 536 -1.58 -27.75 19.55
N ARG A 537 -1.80 -28.54 18.50
CA ARG A 537 -2.69 -29.72 18.54
C ARG A 537 -2.25 -30.80 19.54
N SER A 538 -0.95 -30.89 19.82
CA SER A 538 -0.37 -31.81 20.81
C SER A 538 -0.35 -31.26 22.24
N GLY A 539 -0.90 -30.06 22.49
CA GLY A 539 -0.86 -29.41 23.81
C GLY A 539 0.54 -28.93 24.24
N MET A 540 1.53 -28.88 23.34
CA MET A 540 2.89 -28.41 23.62
C MET A 540 2.95 -26.88 23.64
N ILE A 541 2.49 -26.28 24.75
CA ILE A 541 2.28 -24.83 24.95
C ILE A 541 3.42 -23.98 24.37
N CYS A 542 4.67 -24.29 24.72
CA CYS A 542 5.85 -23.47 24.39
C CYS A 542 6.14 -23.37 22.88
N GLN A 543 5.75 -24.37 22.10
CA GLN A 543 5.91 -24.41 20.65
C GLN A 543 4.61 -23.99 19.96
N GLY A 544 3.45 -24.40 20.48
CA GLY A 544 2.13 -24.08 19.96
C GLY A 544 1.75 -22.60 20.05
N VAL A 545 2.21 -21.89 21.09
CA VAL A 545 1.94 -20.45 21.25
C VAL A 545 2.44 -19.61 20.07
N LYS A 546 3.48 -20.07 19.34
CA LYS A 546 3.97 -19.40 18.13
C LYS A 546 2.91 -19.33 17.03
N TYR A 547 2.19 -20.43 16.82
CA TYR A 547 1.06 -20.47 15.89
C TYR A 547 -0.11 -19.63 16.41
N ALA A 548 -0.40 -19.70 17.72
CA ALA A 548 -1.45 -18.89 18.34
C ALA A 548 -1.21 -17.38 18.22
N ASN A 549 0.04 -16.91 18.33
CA ASN A 549 0.42 -15.51 18.13
C ASN A 549 0.18 -15.01 16.70
N ILE A 550 0.28 -15.89 15.68
CA ILE A 550 -0.02 -15.54 14.29
C ILE A 550 -1.55 -15.51 14.10
N ALA A 551 -2.22 -16.60 14.50
CA ALA A 551 -3.65 -16.76 14.33
C ALA A 551 -4.45 -15.67 15.07
N SER A 552 -4.09 -15.32 16.31
CA SER A 552 -4.86 -14.33 17.08
C SER A 552 -4.77 -12.89 16.55
N VAL A 553 -3.84 -12.60 15.63
CA VAL A 553 -3.85 -11.35 14.85
C VAL A 553 -4.79 -11.47 13.64
N LYS A 554 -4.71 -12.58 12.90
CA LYS A 554 -5.52 -12.81 11.69
C LYS A 554 -7.00 -13.02 11.96
N LEU A 555 -7.35 -13.68 13.07
CA LEU A 555 -8.73 -14.01 13.46
C LEU A 555 -9.52 -12.81 14.04
N ARG A 556 -8.88 -11.65 14.26
CA ARG A 556 -9.53 -10.45 14.83
C ARG A 556 -10.64 -9.93 13.94
N ARG A 557 -11.85 -9.82 14.51
CA ARG A 557 -13.10 -9.49 13.78
C ARG A 557 -13.30 -10.35 12.52
N ARG A 558 -12.90 -11.62 12.57
CA ARG A 558 -13.15 -12.59 11.51
C ARG A 558 -13.83 -13.84 12.02
N ARG A 559 -14.43 -14.58 11.10
CA ARG A 559 -15.05 -15.88 11.33
C ARG A 559 -14.79 -16.81 10.13
N PRO A 560 -14.73 -18.13 10.35
CA PRO A 560 -14.49 -19.07 9.27
C PRO A 560 -15.80 -19.31 8.51
N PHE A 561 -15.71 -19.71 7.24
CA PHE A 561 -16.86 -20.03 6.42
C PHE A 561 -16.54 -21.13 5.40
N GLY A 562 -17.53 -21.96 5.11
CA GLY A 562 -17.52 -22.94 4.02
C GLY A 562 -18.41 -22.50 2.88
N CYS A 563 -17.97 -22.77 1.65
CA CYS A 563 -18.67 -22.40 0.42
C CYS A 563 -19.35 -23.62 -0.23
N MET A 564 -20.29 -23.40 -1.15
CA MET A 564 -21.12 -24.47 -1.72
C MET A 564 -20.35 -25.54 -2.50
N LYS A 565 -19.23 -25.19 -3.16
CA LYS A 565 -18.31 -26.13 -3.85
C LYS A 565 -17.32 -26.79 -2.89
N GLY A 566 -17.26 -26.37 -1.63
CA GLY A 566 -16.37 -26.93 -0.60
C GLY A 566 -15.14 -26.07 -0.25
N TYR A 567 -14.95 -24.90 -0.84
CA TYR A 567 -13.90 -23.95 -0.43
C TYR A 567 -14.06 -23.54 1.03
N ILE A 568 -12.93 -23.44 1.75
CA ILE A 568 -12.89 -22.91 3.12
C ILE A 568 -12.20 -21.54 3.16
N GLY A 569 -12.72 -20.64 3.99
CA GLY A 569 -12.20 -19.29 4.12
C GLY A 569 -12.34 -18.66 5.50
N LEU A 570 -11.78 -17.46 5.63
CA LEU A 570 -11.80 -16.61 6.82
C LEU A 570 -12.23 -15.19 6.40
N GLY A 571 -13.47 -14.83 6.73
CA GLY A 571 -14.12 -13.58 6.28
C GLY A 571 -14.44 -12.63 7.44
N PRO A 572 -15.00 -11.44 7.15
CA PRO A 572 -15.38 -10.46 8.18
C PRO A 572 -16.38 -11.03 9.19
N LEU A 573 -16.40 -10.50 10.41
CA LEU A 573 -17.33 -10.93 11.46
C LEU A 573 -18.80 -10.83 11.03
N GLU A 574 -19.13 -9.85 10.19
CA GLU A 574 -20.45 -9.55 9.67
C GLU A 574 -20.91 -10.45 8.50
N LEU A 575 -20.08 -11.39 8.03
CA LEU A 575 -20.45 -12.39 7.02
C LEU A 575 -21.49 -13.39 7.57
N ARG A 576 -22.41 -13.81 6.69
CA ARG A 576 -23.54 -14.71 6.97
C ARG A 576 -23.81 -15.64 5.77
N ASP A 577 -24.61 -16.68 6.00
CA ASP A 577 -25.06 -17.59 4.94
C ASP A 577 -25.80 -16.82 3.82
N GLY A 578 -25.53 -17.16 2.56
CA GLY A 578 -26.08 -16.46 1.39
C GLY A 578 -25.40 -15.14 1.04
N ASP A 579 -24.29 -14.78 1.70
CA ASP A 579 -23.29 -13.91 1.08
C ASP A 579 -22.48 -14.70 0.02
N SER A 580 -21.65 -14.03 -0.77
CA SER A 580 -20.95 -14.62 -1.93
C SER A 580 -19.49 -14.16 -2.01
N VAL A 581 -18.63 -15.01 -2.56
CA VAL A 581 -17.17 -14.80 -2.68
C VAL A 581 -16.83 -14.34 -4.09
N TRP A 582 -16.11 -13.23 -4.21
CA TRP A 582 -15.73 -12.63 -5.48
C TRP A 582 -14.27 -12.21 -5.49
N VAL A 583 -13.58 -12.35 -6.63
CA VAL A 583 -12.31 -11.67 -6.89
C VAL A 583 -12.57 -10.46 -7.76
N ILE A 584 -12.43 -9.27 -7.17
CA ILE A 584 -12.50 -8.00 -7.88
C ILE A 584 -11.19 -7.82 -8.65
N LEU A 585 -11.28 -7.50 -9.95
CA LEU A 585 -10.07 -7.29 -10.76
C LEU A 585 -9.25 -6.11 -10.20
N GLY A 586 -7.93 -6.20 -10.22
CA GLY A 586 -7.03 -5.21 -9.60
C GLY A 586 -6.96 -5.24 -8.07
N ALA A 587 -7.66 -6.16 -7.40
CA ALA A 587 -7.54 -6.37 -5.96
C ALA A 587 -6.58 -7.52 -5.60
N ASP A 588 -5.93 -7.42 -4.44
CA ASP A 588 -4.95 -8.41 -3.99
C ASP A 588 -5.61 -9.66 -3.34
N VAL A 589 -6.86 -9.54 -2.88
CA VAL A 589 -7.57 -10.55 -2.08
C VAL A 589 -9.02 -10.73 -2.56
N PRO A 590 -9.67 -11.89 -2.29
CA PRO A 590 -11.11 -12.05 -2.45
C PRO A 590 -11.93 -11.14 -1.52
N PHE A 591 -13.15 -10.84 -1.94
CA PHE A 591 -14.14 -10.05 -1.22
C PHE A 591 -15.44 -10.83 -1.00
N ILE A 592 -16.02 -10.64 0.18
CA ILE A 592 -17.38 -11.05 0.48
C ILE A 592 -18.32 -9.94 0.02
N LEU A 593 -19.19 -10.28 -0.93
CA LEU A 593 -20.24 -9.42 -1.43
C LEU A 593 -21.61 -9.98 -1.03
N ARG A 594 -22.51 -9.08 -0.66
CA ARG A 594 -23.87 -9.39 -0.20
C ARG A 594 -24.89 -8.80 -1.17
N PRO A 595 -25.77 -9.60 -1.78
CA PRO A 595 -26.85 -9.08 -2.63
C PRO A 595 -27.70 -8.02 -1.91
N ALA A 596 -27.96 -6.92 -2.59
CA ALA A 596 -28.79 -5.82 -2.12
C ALA A 596 -30.16 -5.82 -2.82
N THR A 597 -31.16 -5.19 -2.21
CA THR A 597 -32.55 -5.18 -2.70
C THR A 597 -32.77 -4.38 -3.98
N ASP A 598 -31.81 -3.55 -4.37
CA ASP A 598 -31.78 -2.77 -5.61
C ASP A 598 -31.12 -3.51 -6.78
N GLY A 599 -30.70 -4.77 -6.58
CA GLY A 599 -29.96 -5.56 -7.56
C GLY A 599 -28.45 -5.31 -7.57
N GLY A 600 -27.95 -4.40 -6.73
CA GLY A 600 -26.52 -4.22 -6.49
C GLY A 600 -25.96 -5.16 -5.43
N PHE A 601 -24.72 -4.89 -5.00
CA PHE A 601 -24.05 -5.61 -3.92
C PHE A 601 -23.54 -4.65 -2.84
N LEU A 602 -23.59 -5.09 -1.58
CA LEU A 602 -22.86 -4.48 -0.48
C LEU A 602 -21.52 -5.18 -0.30
N VAL A 603 -20.45 -4.39 -0.18
CA VAL A 603 -19.14 -4.89 0.29
C VAL A 603 -19.29 -5.25 1.76
N VAL A 604 -19.13 -6.52 2.11
CA VAL A 604 -19.07 -7.00 3.51
C VAL A 604 -17.65 -6.83 4.04
N GLY A 605 -16.66 -7.12 3.20
CA GLY A 605 -15.23 -6.91 3.43
C GLY A 605 -14.40 -8.00 2.75
N GLU A 606 -13.09 -7.87 2.79
CA GLU A 606 -12.15 -8.86 2.25
C GLU A 606 -12.13 -10.19 3.05
N ALA A 607 -11.83 -11.29 2.35
CA ALA A 607 -11.72 -12.63 2.91
C ALA A 607 -10.46 -13.35 2.43
N TYR A 608 -9.94 -14.24 3.28
CA TYR A 608 -8.99 -15.27 2.86
C TYR A 608 -9.79 -16.48 2.40
N VAL A 609 -9.42 -17.09 1.28
CA VAL A 609 -10.04 -18.31 0.75
C VAL A 609 -8.93 -19.26 0.31
N HIS A 610 -8.87 -20.45 0.90
CA HIS A 610 -7.75 -21.35 0.69
C HIS A 610 -7.81 -21.99 -0.71
N GLY A 611 -6.71 -21.88 -1.46
CA GLY A 611 -6.62 -22.29 -2.86
C GLY A 611 -7.20 -21.27 -3.85
N ILE A 612 -7.25 -19.98 -3.48
CA ILE A 612 -7.73 -18.88 -4.33
C ILE A 612 -6.84 -17.62 -4.27
N MET A 613 -6.08 -17.44 -3.19
CA MET A 613 -5.40 -16.18 -2.85
C MET A 613 -4.31 -15.72 -3.84
N ASP A 614 -3.80 -16.62 -4.68
CA ASP A 614 -2.64 -16.35 -5.54
C ASP A 614 -2.98 -16.40 -7.05
N GLY A 615 -4.27 -16.45 -7.41
CA GLY A 615 -4.76 -16.37 -8.80
C GLY A 615 -5.61 -17.57 -9.25
N ASP A 616 -5.70 -18.61 -8.43
CA ASP A 616 -6.28 -19.91 -8.79
C ASP A 616 -7.79 -19.85 -9.19
N SER A 617 -8.54 -18.85 -8.70
CA SER A 617 -9.94 -18.62 -9.14
C SER A 617 -10.09 -17.76 -10.39
N THR A 618 -9.07 -16.96 -10.73
CA THR A 618 -9.17 -16.14 -11.93
C THR A 618 -9.04 -17.07 -13.12
N ALA A 619 -10.10 -17.09 -13.93
CA ALA A 619 -10.15 -17.83 -15.18
C ALA A 619 -8.86 -17.63 -15.98
N LYS A 620 -8.37 -18.73 -16.59
CA LYS A 620 -7.33 -18.82 -17.64
C LYS A 620 -6.59 -17.50 -17.85
N MET A 621 -5.32 -17.41 -17.44
CA MET A 621 -4.55 -16.17 -17.60
C MET A 621 -4.79 -15.56 -18.99
N THR A 622 -5.37 -14.37 -19.02
CA THR A 622 -5.74 -13.71 -20.27
C THR A 622 -4.76 -12.58 -20.53
N MET A 623 -4.28 -12.52 -21.77
CA MET A 623 -3.37 -11.48 -22.23
C MET A 623 -4.02 -10.71 -23.36
N GLN A 624 -4.11 -9.40 -23.24
CA GLN A 624 -4.45 -8.56 -24.37
C GLN A 624 -3.25 -8.46 -25.30
N ILE A 625 -3.45 -8.82 -26.56
CA ILE A 625 -2.51 -8.54 -27.64
C ILE A 625 -3.04 -7.33 -28.43
N ILE A 626 -2.17 -6.36 -28.73
CA ILE A 626 -2.47 -5.19 -29.57
C ILE A 626 -1.23 -4.85 -30.38
N SER A 627 -1.40 -4.40 -31.63
CA SER A 627 -0.31 -3.85 -32.44
C SER A 627 -0.81 -2.81 -33.42
N ASP A 628 0.12 -2.17 -34.14
CA ASP A 628 -0.18 -1.29 -35.28
C ASP A 628 -1.09 -0.13 -34.87
N LEU A 629 -0.82 0.48 -33.71
CA LEU A 629 -1.58 1.62 -33.21
C LEU A 629 -1.26 2.90 -33.99
N HIS A 630 -0.01 3.11 -34.40
CA HIS A 630 0.49 4.33 -35.04
C HIS A 630 0.07 5.62 -34.31
N LEU A 631 0.38 5.72 -33.02
CA LEU A 631 0.02 6.87 -32.18
C LEU A 631 0.78 8.15 -32.53
N GLU A 632 1.71 8.11 -33.49
CA GLU A 632 2.39 9.25 -34.08
C GLU A 632 1.56 10.03 -35.12
N SER A 633 0.57 9.40 -35.78
CA SER A 633 -0.08 9.95 -36.98
C SER A 633 -1.61 9.69 -37.02
N PRO A 634 -2.43 10.63 -36.52
CA PRO A 634 -2.05 11.84 -35.80
C PRO A 634 -1.50 11.52 -34.40
N LYS A 635 -0.69 12.43 -33.85
CA LYS A 635 -0.15 12.31 -32.50
C LYS A 635 -1.28 12.18 -31.47
N ALA A 636 -1.37 11.02 -30.81
CA ALA A 636 -2.52 10.62 -29.98
C ALA A 636 -2.14 9.83 -28.71
N TYR A 637 -0.87 9.87 -28.30
CA TYR A 637 -0.33 9.17 -27.12
C TYR A 637 -1.04 9.51 -25.80
N ASP A 638 -1.62 10.71 -25.69
CA ASP A 638 -2.26 11.26 -24.49
C ASP A 638 -3.77 10.96 -24.39
N ILE A 639 -4.38 10.46 -25.46
CA ILE A 639 -5.83 10.25 -25.58
C ILE A 639 -6.24 8.80 -25.92
N PHE A 640 -5.28 7.87 -26.03
CA PHE A 640 -5.55 6.47 -26.35
C PHE A 640 -5.47 5.58 -25.09
N GLU A 641 -6.53 4.82 -24.83
CA GLU A 641 -6.69 3.98 -23.63
C GLU A 641 -6.76 2.46 -23.98
N ILE A 642 -6.35 1.61 -23.05
CA ILE A 642 -6.15 0.14 -23.15
C ILE A 642 -6.57 -0.51 -21.80
N VAL A 643 -6.93 -1.82 -21.69
CA VAL A 643 -7.60 -2.37 -20.46
C VAL A 643 -7.10 -3.68 -19.75
N PRO A 644 -6.40 -4.69 -20.34
CA PRO A 644 -5.90 -5.92 -19.66
C PRO A 644 -4.37 -6.19 -19.79
N VAL A 645 -3.78 -7.25 -19.14
CA VAL A 645 -2.32 -7.59 -19.20
C VAL A 645 -1.80 -7.53 -20.63
N LEU A 646 -0.81 -6.67 -20.89
CA LEU A 646 -0.67 -6.06 -22.21
C LEU A 646 0.57 -6.55 -22.95
N ALA A 647 0.36 -7.09 -24.15
CA ALA A 647 1.39 -7.38 -25.14
C ALA A 647 1.22 -6.46 -26.35
N LEU A 648 2.14 -5.51 -26.48
CA LEU A 648 2.24 -4.57 -27.59
C LEU A 648 3.19 -5.14 -28.65
N LEU A 649 2.65 -5.59 -29.78
CA LEU A 649 3.38 -6.35 -30.81
C LEU A 649 3.84 -5.45 -31.99
N GLY A 650 4.46 -4.32 -31.66
CA GLY A 650 5.06 -3.36 -32.59
C GLY A 650 4.10 -2.36 -33.22
N ASP A 651 4.70 -1.34 -33.85
CA ASP A 651 4.06 -0.18 -34.49
C ASP A 651 3.09 0.58 -33.56
N ILE A 652 3.58 0.84 -32.35
CA ILE A 652 2.90 1.69 -31.36
C ILE A 652 3.22 3.16 -31.62
N GLY A 653 4.49 3.45 -31.98
CA GLY A 653 4.89 4.70 -32.60
C GLY A 653 6.36 5.07 -32.39
N ASN A 654 6.78 6.23 -32.91
CA ASN A 654 8.20 6.56 -33.05
C ASN A 654 8.90 6.82 -31.70
N VAL A 655 9.79 5.91 -31.29
CA VAL A 655 10.45 5.94 -29.98
C VAL A 655 11.47 7.07 -29.86
N ALA A 656 12.27 7.29 -30.90
CA ALA A 656 13.30 8.31 -30.87
C ALA A 656 12.76 9.71 -31.25
N ALA A 657 11.85 9.77 -32.24
CA ALA A 657 11.30 11.04 -32.72
C ALA A 657 10.24 11.64 -31.77
N HIS A 658 9.43 10.79 -31.10
CA HIS A 658 8.40 11.21 -30.14
C HIS A 658 8.68 10.67 -28.72
N LYS A 659 9.96 10.67 -28.32
CA LYS A 659 10.45 10.03 -27.09
C LYS A 659 9.62 10.32 -25.85
N ASP A 660 9.43 11.58 -25.49
CA ASP A 660 8.80 11.93 -24.22
C ASP A 660 7.34 11.48 -24.17
N ASP A 661 6.61 11.58 -25.29
CA ASP A 661 5.20 11.16 -25.41
C ASP A 661 5.04 9.63 -25.46
N CYS A 662 5.91 8.95 -26.21
CA CYS A 662 5.91 7.50 -26.34
C CYS A 662 6.25 6.82 -25.01
N LEU A 663 7.26 7.32 -24.28
CA LEU A 663 7.61 6.82 -22.95
C LEU A 663 6.57 7.21 -21.89
N ALA A 664 5.93 8.38 -22.00
CA ALA A 664 4.79 8.74 -21.16
C ALA A 664 3.60 7.79 -21.37
N PHE A 665 3.30 7.41 -22.62
CA PHE A 665 2.27 6.41 -22.94
C PHE A 665 2.60 5.05 -22.33
N PHE A 666 3.82 4.55 -22.47
CA PHE A 666 4.23 3.30 -21.81
C PHE A 666 4.15 3.41 -20.28
N THR A 667 4.50 4.55 -19.69
CA THR A 667 4.36 4.79 -18.24
C THR A 667 2.90 4.79 -17.79
N GLN A 668 1.99 5.37 -18.59
CA GLN A 668 0.54 5.29 -18.35
C GLN A 668 0.01 3.85 -18.44
N GLN A 669 0.55 3.05 -19.37
CA GLN A 669 0.25 1.62 -19.44
C GLN A 669 0.78 0.90 -18.19
N LEU A 670 2.01 1.16 -17.74
CA LEU A 670 2.59 0.53 -16.54
C LEU A 670 1.91 0.95 -15.22
N ARG A 671 1.17 2.06 -15.17
CA ARG A 671 0.31 2.41 -14.03
C ARG A 671 -0.97 1.58 -13.97
N GLN A 672 -1.41 1.06 -15.11
CA GLN A 672 -2.62 0.25 -15.24
C GLN A 672 -2.29 -1.24 -15.24
N PHE A 673 -1.21 -1.65 -15.91
CA PHE A 673 -0.83 -3.05 -16.13
C PHE A 673 0.34 -3.48 -15.25
N ARG A 674 0.17 -4.61 -14.55
CA ARG A 674 1.24 -5.25 -13.78
C ARG A 674 2.42 -5.66 -14.66
N ILE A 675 2.17 -6.04 -15.92
CA ILE A 675 3.19 -6.40 -16.92
C ILE A 675 2.79 -5.79 -18.26
N VAL A 676 3.74 -5.11 -18.92
CA VAL A 676 3.65 -4.67 -20.32
C VAL A 676 4.79 -5.34 -21.09
N LEU A 677 4.44 -6.28 -21.97
CA LEU A 677 5.36 -6.91 -22.92
C LEU A 677 5.40 -6.07 -24.20
N PHE A 678 6.58 -5.78 -24.73
CA PHE A 678 6.73 -4.92 -25.91
C PHE A 678 7.71 -5.47 -26.94
N VAL A 679 7.21 -5.83 -28.12
CA VAL A 679 8.03 -6.12 -29.32
C VAL A 679 8.16 -4.83 -30.13
N PRO A 680 9.37 -4.38 -30.49
CA PRO A 680 9.52 -3.26 -31.44
C PRO A 680 9.15 -3.65 -32.88
N GLY A 681 8.37 -2.81 -33.56
CA GLY A 681 8.13 -2.83 -35.00
C GLY A 681 9.02 -1.84 -35.76
N ASN A 682 8.70 -1.57 -37.02
CA ASN A 682 9.47 -0.63 -37.86
C ASN A 682 9.18 0.84 -37.51
N HIS A 683 7.95 1.19 -37.14
CA HIS A 683 7.59 2.56 -36.78
C HIS A 683 8.31 3.04 -35.51
N GLU A 684 8.69 2.14 -34.60
CA GLU A 684 9.55 2.48 -33.45
C GLU A 684 10.91 3.07 -33.87
N ALA A 685 11.44 2.69 -35.02
CA ALA A 685 12.73 3.14 -35.55
C ALA A 685 12.63 4.33 -36.52
N TYR A 686 11.44 4.68 -37.01
CA TYR A 686 11.27 5.80 -37.95
C TYR A 686 11.77 7.15 -37.37
N GLY A 687 12.51 7.90 -38.19
CA GLY A 687 13.17 9.15 -37.79
C GLY A 687 14.43 8.95 -36.95
N SER A 688 15.03 7.75 -36.99
CA SER A 688 16.21 7.34 -36.22
C SER A 688 16.81 6.04 -36.79
N ASP A 689 17.89 5.56 -36.19
CA ASP A 689 18.41 4.20 -36.38
C ASP A 689 17.89 3.22 -35.30
N TRP A 690 17.98 1.91 -35.60
CA TRP A 690 17.61 0.81 -34.69
C TRP A 690 18.43 0.76 -33.40
N SER A 691 19.71 1.12 -33.42
CA SER A 691 20.58 1.04 -32.23
C SER A 691 20.14 2.03 -31.17
N LYS A 692 19.88 3.28 -31.58
CA LYS A 692 19.39 4.36 -30.73
C LYS A 692 17.97 4.12 -30.22
N THR A 693 17.08 3.60 -31.05
CA THR A 693 15.72 3.19 -30.62
C THR A 693 15.80 2.10 -29.54
N LEU A 694 16.63 1.08 -29.72
CA LEU A 694 16.81 0.02 -28.72
C LEU A 694 17.49 0.53 -27.45
N GLU A 695 18.48 1.43 -27.54
CA GLU A 695 19.12 2.06 -26.36
C GLU A 695 18.11 2.81 -25.49
N ILE A 696 17.20 3.57 -26.10
CA ILE A 696 16.11 4.28 -25.39
C ILE A 696 15.19 3.28 -24.67
N LEU A 697 14.77 2.21 -25.33
CA LEU A 697 13.88 1.20 -24.77
C LEU A 697 14.54 0.38 -23.66
N HIS A 698 15.82 0.04 -23.80
CA HIS A 698 16.60 -0.62 -22.74
C HIS A 698 16.78 0.30 -21.53
N THR A 699 17.06 1.59 -21.73
CA THR A 699 17.16 2.56 -20.63
C THR A 699 15.82 2.67 -19.88
N PHE A 700 14.71 2.82 -20.62
CA PHE A 700 13.37 2.89 -20.04
C PHE A 700 13.00 1.61 -19.27
N HIS A 701 13.35 0.42 -19.80
CA HIS A 701 13.15 -0.86 -19.13
C HIS A 701 13.83 -0.93 -17.76
N GLU A 702 15.09 -0.50 -17.66
CA GLU A 702 15.82 -0.47 -16.40
C GLU A 702 15.25 0.59 -15.44
N ASP A 703 14.94 1.79 -15.93
CA ASP A 703 14.44 2.88 -15.08
C ASP A 703 13.09 2.52 -14.43
N VAL A 704 12.11 2.04 -15.20
CA VAL A 704 10.75 1.74 -14.65
C VAL A 704 10.72 0.48 -13.80
N ASN A 705 11.53 -0.54 -14.11
CA ASN A 705 11.57 -1.77 -13.30
C ASN A 705 12.24 -1.58 -11.93
N ASN A 706 12.89 -0.43 -11.71
CA ASN A 706 13.38 0.00 -10.40
C ASN A 706 12.37 0.88 -9.62
N ASP A 707 11.24 1.29 -10.22
CA ASP A 707 10.18 2.06 -9.55
C ASP A 707 9.03 1.14 -9.07
N PRO A 708 8.85 0.92 -7.75
CA PRO A 708 7.79 0.08 -7.22
C PRO A 708 6.37 0.64 -7.35
N SER A 709 6.21 1.87 -7.86
CA SER A 709 4.89 2.44 -8.15
C SER A 709 4.37 2.10 -9.55
N LEU A 710 5.17 1.40 -10.37
CA LEU A 710 4.84 0.97 -11.72
C LEU A 710 4.83 -0.57 -11.83
N GLY A 711 4.14 -1.07 -12.86
CA GLY A 711 4.26 -2.45 -13.31
C GLY A 711 5.60 -2.73 -14.00
N GLN A 712 5.80 -3.99 -14.40
CA GLN A 712 7.01 -4.43 -15.08
C GLN A 712 6.94 -4.18 -16.59
N PHE A 713 7.89 -3.43 -17.13
CA PHE A 713 8.09 -3.34 -18.58
C PHE A 713 9.02 -4.45 -19.05
N VAL A 714 8.69 -5.15 -20.14
CA VAL A 714 9.50 -6.25 -20.69
C VAL A 714 9.73 -6.00 -22.16
N LEU A 715 10.94 -5.55 -22.51
CA LEU A 715 11.37 -5.40 -23.89
C LEU A 715 11.63 -6.78 -24.50
N LEU A 716 10.92 -7.12 -25.56
CA LEU A 716 10.97 -8.37 -26.28
C LEU A 716 11.89 -8.25 -27.52
N ASN A 717 13.20 -8.22 -27.27
CA ASN A 717 14.24 -8.14 -28.28
C ASN A 717 15.21 -9.32 -28.14
N ARG A 718 14.80 -10.49 -28.66
CA ARG A 718 15.43 -11.80 -28.41
C ARG A 718 15.43 -12.15 -26.91
N THR A 719 14.29 -11.89 -26.28
CA THR A 719 14.04 -12.04 -24.83
C THR A 719 13.26 -13.32 -24.54
N VAL A 720 13.67 -14.05 -23.50
CA VAL A 720 12.90 -15.15 -22.92
C VAL A 720 12.19 -14.65 -21.67
N PHE A 721 10.87 -14.50 -21.71
CA PHE A 721 10.07 -14.15 -20.56
C PHE A 721 9.36 -15.39 -20.00
N ARG A 722 9.53 -15.66 -18.70
CA ARG A 722 8.75 -16.69 -18.00
C ARG A 722 7.55 -16.02 -17.38
N VAL A 723 6.36 -16.48 -17.75
CA VAL A 723 5.11 -15.97 -17.19
C VAL A 723 5.05 -16.42 -15.72
N PRO A 724 4.95 -15.50 -14.74
CA PRO A 724 4.93 -15.85 -13.33
C PRO A 724 3.87 -16.91 -13.02
N ASP A 725 4.22 -17.86 -12.16
CA ASP A 725 3.29 -18.84 -11.58
C ASP A 725 2.57 -19.75 -12.60
N THR A 726 3.14 -19.92 -13.81
CA THR A 726 2.65 -20.84 -14.87
C THR A 726 3.79 -21.64 -15.52
N ASP A 727 3.46 -22.62 -16.36
CA ASP A 727 4.41 -23.35 -17.22
C ASP A 727 4.71 -22.64 -18.56
N ILE A 728 4.28 -21.38 -18.72
CA ILE A 728 4.31 -20.67 -20.00
C ILE A 728 5.58 -19.85 -20.16
N ILE A 729 6.21 -19.98 -21.34
CA ILE A 729 7.38 -19.21 -21.76
C ILE A 729 7.05 -18.43 -23.03
N ILE A 730 7.26 -17.12 -22.98
CA ILE A 730 7.11 -16.22 -24.12
C ILE A 730 8.51 -15.94 -24.69
N LEU A 731 8.70 -16.26 -25.96
CA LEU A 731 9.87 -15.91 -26.75
C LEU A 731 9.51 -14.69 -27.61
N GLY A 732 10.25 -13.58 -27.45
CA GLY A 732 9.90 -12.33 -28.12
C GLY A 732 11.09 -11.66 -28.84
N CYS A 733 10.88 -11.31 -30.10
CA CYS A 733 11.81 -10.59 -30.97
C CYS A 733 11.03 -9.98 -32.16
N SER A 734 11.54 -8.95 -32.82
CA SER A 734 10.85 -8.32 -33.95
C SER A 734 10.60 -9.31 -35.10
N LEU A 735 11.58 -10.17 -35.44
CA LEU A 735 11.56 -11.11 -36.56
C LEU A 735 11.31 -10.43 -37.92
N LEU A 736 12.10 -9.40 -38.24
CA LEU A 736 12.14 -8.78 -39.57
C LEU A 736 12.04 -9.81 -40.69
N SER A 737 11.39 -9.50 -41.82
CA SER A 737 11.20 -10.49 -42.89
C SER A 737 12.49 -10.85 -43.64
N HIS A 738 12.48 -11.99 -44.36
CA HIS A 738 13.51 -12.32 -45.35
C HIS A 738 13.10 -11.85 -46.76
N VAL A 739 13.82 -10.86 -47.29
CA VAL A 739 13.67 -10.38 -48.66
C VAL A 739 14.61 -11.16 -49.58
N PRO A 740 14.10 -12.00 -50.51
CA PRO A 740 14.94 -12.75 -51.43
C PRO A 740 15.50 -11.86 -52.54
N PRO A 741 16.64 -12.24 -53.18
CA PRO A 741 17.36 -11.40 -54.15
C PRO A 741 16.50 -10.84 -55.29
N GLU A 742 15.55 -11.63 -55.80
CA GLU A 742 14.62 -11.25 -56.87
C GLU A 742 13.56 -10.19 -56.46
N SER A 743 13.45 -9.89 -55.16
CA SER A 743 12.50 -8.93 -54.61
C SER A 743 13.16 -7.68 -54.00
N CYS A 744 14.49 -7.62 -53.92
CA CYS A 744 15.22 -6.52 -53.26
C CYS A 744 14.85 -5.13 -53.81
N ASP A 745 14.85 -4.95 -55.14
CA ASP A 745 14.53 -3.67 -55.76
C ASP A 745 13.08 -3.23 -55.45
N ASN A 746 12.12 -4.15 -55.60
CA ASN A 746 10.71 -3.87 -55.35
C ASN A 746 10.47 -3.50 -53.87
N VAL A 747 11.05 -4.26 -52.94
CA VAL A 747 10.85 -4.05 -51.50
C VAL A 747 11.57 -2.79 -51.01
N SER A 748 12.83 -2.58 -51.40
CA SER A 748 13.59 -1.39 -51.00
C SER A 748 12.99 -0.09 -51.53
N MET A 749 12.44 -0.09 -52.75
CA MET A 749 11.76 1.07 -53.32
C MET A 749 10.29 1.22 -52.86
N GLY A 750 9.70 0.17 -52.29
CA GLY A 750 8.27 0.10 -52.01
C GLY A 750 7.87 0.16 -50.53
N LEU A 751 8.81 -0.04 -49.60
CA LEU A 751 8.59 0.12 -48.15
C LEU A 751 9.22 1.40 -47.63
N ASN A 752 8.49 2.09 -46.75
CA ASN A 752 8.97 3.31 -46.08
C ASN A 752 10.17 3.03 -45.15
N ASP A 753 10.32 1.81 -44.64
CA ASP A 753 11.41 1.38 -43.76
C ASP A 753 12.79 1.81 -44.27
N PHE A 754 13.08 1.62 -45.56
CA PHE A 754 14.36 1.95 -46.20
C PHE A 754 14.54 3.44 -46.54
N PHE A 755 13.57 4.28 -46.15
CA PHE A 755 13.61 5.74 -46.29
C PHE A 755 13.43 6.48 -44.94
N GLN A 756 12.79 5.85 -43.96
CA GLN A 756 12.46 6.43 -42.66
C GLN A 756 13.40 5.95 -41.54
N ILE A 757 14.06 4.80 -41.70
CA ILE A 757 15.05 4.29 -40.75
C ILE A 757 16.45 4.66 -41.25
N GLU A 758 17.23 5.33 -40.40
CA GLU A 758 18.60 5.74 -40.70
C GLU A 758 19.54 4.52 -40.79
N ASP A 759 20.48 4.56 -41.74
CA ASP A 759 21.47 3.50 -42.02
C ASP A 759 20.86 2.08 -42.20
N TRP A 760 19.66 1.98 -42.77
CA TRP A 760 18.95 0.72 -42.98
C TRP A 760 18.83 0.31 -44.45
N ASP A 761 19.37 -0.86 -44.80
CA ASP A 761 19.28 -1.47 -46.13
C ASP A 761 18.79 -2.93 -46.07
N ILE A 762 18.60 -3.55 -47.24
CA ILE A 762 18.12 -4.93 -47.36
C ILE A 762 19.09 -5.95 -46.74
N ASP A 763 20.40 -5.69 -46.79
CA ASP A 763 21.40 -6.59 -46.22
C ASP A 763 21.39 -6.54 -44.68
N ALA A 764 21.21 -5.36 -44.10
CA ALA A 764 21.00 -5.15 -42.67
C ALA A 764 19.70 -5.82 -42.20
N HIS A 765 18.59 -5.62 -42.93
CA HIS A 765 17.28 -6.23 -42.68
C HIS A 765 17.35 -7.77 -42.69
N ASN A 766 17.88 -8.36 -43.76
CA ASN A 766 18.04 -9.81 -43.90
C ASN A 766 19.02 -10.40 -42.86
N LYS A 767 20.06 -9.66 -42.48
CA LYS A 767 21.00 -10.06 -41.43
C LYS A 767 20.33 -10.10 -40.06
N ALA A 768 19.47 -9.13 -39.75
CA ALA A 768 18.70 -9.10 -38.51
C ALA A 768 17.63 -10.19 -38.46
N HIS A 769 16.88 -10.43 -39.56
CA HIS A 769 16.01 -11.60 -39.72
C HIS A 769 16.72 -12.91 -39.34
N LYS A 770 17.91 -13.12 -39.93
CA LYS A 770 18.71 -14.33 -39.71
C LYS A 770 19.17 -14.49 -38.25
N GLN A 771 19.42 -13.39 -37.53
CA GLN A 771 19.76 -13.43 -36.10
C GLN A 771 18.55 -13.82 -35.25
N ASP A 772 17.38 -13.24 -35.52
CA ASP A 772 16.14 -13.53 -34.79
C ASP A 772 15.67 -14.97 -35.02
N LEU A 773 15.68 -15.44 -36.28
CA LEU A 773 15.31 -16.82 -36.62
C LEU A 773 16.27 -17.85 -35.99
N ALA A 774 17.58 -17.59 -36.04
CA ALA A 774 18.57 -18.47 -35.40
C ALA A 774 18.37 -18.53 -33.86
N TRP A 775 18.03 -17.39 -33.24
CA TRP A 775 17.73 -17.32 -31.82
C TRP A 775 16.44 -18.06 -31.45
N LEU A 776 15.35 -17.86 -32.20
CA LEU A 776 14.07 -18.58 -31.99
C LEU A 776 14.24 -20.10 -32.12
N ASN A 777 14.86 -20.56 -33.20
CA ASN A 777 15.14 -21.99 -33.41
C ASN A 777 16.00 -22.57 -32.29
N GLY A 778 17.04 -21.83 -31.85
CA GLY A 778 17.87 -22.22 -30.72
C GLY A 778 17.09 -22.35 -29.41
N LYS A 779 16.25 -21.35 -29.08
CA LYS A 779 15.49 -21.34 -27.82
C LYS A 779 14.34 -22.34 -27.78
N VAL A 780 13.66 -22.57 -28.90
CA VAL A 780 12.69 -23.68 -28.98
C VAL A 780 13.40 -25.02 -28.83
N GLY A 781 14.56 -25.22 -29.47
CA GLY A 781 15.37 -26.43 -29.32
C GLY A 781 15.89 -26.68 -27.89
N GLU A 782 16.27 -25.63 -27.16
CA GLU A 782 16.62 -25.72 -25.73
C GLU A 782 15.43 -26.14 -24.85
N LEU A 783 14.21 -25.69 -25.19
CA LEU A 783 13.00 -25.92 -24.41
C LEU A 783 12.24 -27.20 -24.78
N GLU A 784 12.57 -27.86 -25.89
CA GLU A 784 11.90 -29.06 -26.40
C GLU A 784 11.88 -30.21 -25.37
N GLN A 785 12.91 -30.31 -24.51
CA GLN A 785 13.03 -31.31 -23.44
C GLN A 785 12.40 -30.87 -22.10
N SER A 786 11.81 -29.67 -22.03
CA SER A 786 11.14 -29.15 -20.83
C SER A 786 9.63 -29.32 -20.92
N ASP A 787 8.93 -29.26 -19.79
CA ASP A 787 7.47 -29.32 -19.76
C ASP A 787 6.78 -28.01 -20.21
N ALA A 788 7.55 -26.96 -20.52
CA ALA A 788 7.02 -25.63 -20.81
C ALA A 788 6.15 -25.57 -22.08
N LYS A 789 5.07 -24.78 -22.01
CA LYS A 789 4.28 -24.34 -23.16
C LYS A 789 4.90 -23.05 -23.73
N ILE A 790 5.18 -23.02 -25.03
CA ILE A 790 5.86 -21.89 -25.66
C ILE A 790 4.86 -21.02 -26.42
N MET A 791 4.98 -19.71 -26.27
CA MET A 791 4.38 -18.69 -27.12
C MET A 791 5.49 -17.90 -27.83
N ILE A 792 5.25 -17.49 -29.08
CA ILE A 792 6.19 -16.65 -29.82
C ILE A 792 5.49 -15.33 -30.18
N PHE A 793 6.10 -14.21 -29.81
CA PHE A 793 5.61 -12.85 -30.10
C PHE A 793 6.58 -12.15 -31.03
N THR A 794 6.08 -11.74 -32.20
CA THR A 794 6.83 -11.02 -33.23
C THR A 794 6.07 -9.78 -33.70
N HIS A 795 6.70 -8.91 -34.48
CA HIS A 795 5.95 -7.86 -35.19
C HIS A 795 5.59 -8.35 -36.60
N TRP A 796 6.60 -8.79 -37.37
CA TRP A 796 6.41 -9.37 -38.69
C TRP A 796 5.77 -10.77 -38.66
N SER A 797 5.13 -11.15 -39.76
CA SER A 797 4.40 -12.41 -39.88
C SER A 797 5.32 -13.62 -40.15
N PRO A 798 5.14 -14.74 -39.42
CA PRO A 798 5.92 -15.98 -39.57
C PRO A 798 5.39 -16.91 -40.68
N THR A 799 4.39 -16.48 -41.46
CA THR A 799 3.84 -17.29 -42.53
C THR A 799 3.35 -16.44 -43.72
N ARG A 800 3.23 -17.08 -44.89
CA ARG A 800 2.62 -16.50 -46.09
C ARG A 800 1.28 -17.17 -46.44
N ASP A 801 0.62 -17.78 -45.46
CA ASP A 801 -0.73 -18.33 -45.61
C ASP A 801 -1.71 -17.24 -46.05
N SER A 802 -2.59 -17.56 -47.00
CA SER A 802 -3.66 -16.68 -47.47
C SER A 802 -4.61 -16.18 -46.36
N ARG A 803 -4.64 -16.84 -45.20
CA ARG A 803 -5.46 -16.47 -44.03
C ARG A 803 -4.81 -15.42 -43.13
N SER A 804 -3.52 -15.12 -43.30
CA SER A 804 -2.78 -14.08 -42.54
C SER A 804 -2.32 -12.91 -43.40
N LEU A 805 -2.77 -12.84 -44.66
CA LEU A 805 -2.41 -11.80 -45.62
C LEU A 805 -3.69 -11.16 -46.16
N ASP A 806 -3.68 -9.84 -46.31
CA ASP A 806 -4.77 -9.15 -46.99
C ASP A 806 -4.87 -9.61 -48.46
N PRO A 807 -6.04 -10.11 -48.93
CA PRO A 807 -6.21 -10.56 -50.31
C PRO A 807 -5.87 -9.50 -51.37
N ARG A 808 -5.97 -8.20 -51.04
CA ARG A 808 -5.58 -7.08 -51.91
C ARG A 808 -4.08 -7.05 -52.20
N HIS A 809 -3.27 -7.62 -51.31
CA HIS A 809 -1.80 -7.61 -51.38
C HIS A 809 -1.19 -9.00 -51.66
N ALA A 810 -2.00 -10.04 -51.81
CA ALA A 810 -1.55 -11.42 -52.06
C ALA A 810 -0.68 -11.60 -53.33
N SER A 811 -0.80 -10.71 -54.32
CA SER A 811 0.01 -10.70 -55.56
C SER A 811 1.03 -9.56 -55.63
N SER A 812 1.24 -8.83 -54.53
CA SER A 812 2.11 -7.66 -54.50
C SER A 812 3.60 -8.05 -54.60
N PRO A 813 4.41 -7.36 -55.42
CA PRO A 813 5.85 -7.66 -55.53
C PRO A 813 6.63 -7.29 -54.25
N ILE A 814 6.01 -6.56 -53.31
CA ILE A 814 6.62 -6.17 -52.04
C ILE A 814 6.23 -7.07 -50.85
N THR A 815 5.37 -8.08 -51.05
CA THR A 815 4.93 -9.00 -49.97
C THR A 815 6.08 -9.65 -49.18
N PRO A 816 7.26 -9.99 -49.76
CA PRO A 816 8.40 -10.49 -48.98
C PRO A 816 8.96 -9.51 -47.93
N GLY A 817 8.62 -8.22 -48.00
CA GLY A 817 8.95 -7.23 -46.97
C GLY A 817 8.09 -7.32 -45.70
N PHE A 818 6.93 -7.98 -45.76
CA PHE A 818 5.97 -8.07 -44.65
C PHE A 818 5.93 -9.44 -43.95
N ALA A 819 6.29 -10.51 -44.66
CA ALA A 819 6.09 -11.88 -44.19
C ALA A 819 7.11 -12.88 -44.75
N THR A 820 7.56 -13.81 -43.89
CA THR A 820 8.43 -14.94 -44.28
C THR A 820 7.70 -16.24 -44.03
N ASP A 821 7.77 -17.23 -44.93
CA ASP A 821 7.22 -18.55 -44.65
C ASP A 821 8.20 -19.37 -43.80
N LEU A 822 7.92 -19.46 -42.49
CA LEU A 822 8.73 -20.24 -41.56
C LEU A 822 8.21 -21.67 -41.35
N SER A 823 7.26 -22.17 -42.15
CA SER A 823 6.72 -23.54 -42.02
C SER A 823 7.79 -24.65 -42.10
N GLY A 824 8.96 -24.35 -42.66
CA GLY A 824 10.13 -25.22 -42.70
C GLY A 824 10.95 -25.29 -41.40
N GLU A 825 10.79 -24.34 -40.48
CA GLU A 825 11.70 -24.06 -39.36
C GLU A 825 11.33 -24.79 -38.06
N ALA A 826 12.31 -25.00 -37.18
CA ALA A 826 12.11 -25.75 -35.94
C ALA A 826 11.13 -25.03 -34.98
N CYS A 827 11.25 -23.70 -34.86
CA CYS A 827 10.35 -22.87 -34.07
C CYS A 827 8.89 -22.89 -34.57
N PHE A 828 8.66 -23.11 -35.86
CA PHE A 828 7.30 -23.27 -36.40
C PHE A 828 6.79 -24.71 -36.22
N LYS A 829 7.66 -25.72 -36.33
CA LYS A 829 7.29 -27.16 -36.28
C LYS A 829 7.14 -27.76 -34.88
N SER A 830 7.77 -27.19 -33.85
CA SER A 830 7.72 -27.74 -32.49
C SER A 830 6.29 -27.77 -31.92
N GLY A 831 5.87 -28.94 -31.43
CA GLY A 831 4.59 -29.11 -30.74
C GLY A 831 4.52 -28.41 -29.37
N LYS A 832 5.65 -27.92 -28.84
CA LYS A 832 5.70 -27.09 -27.63
C LYS A 832 5.23 -25.65 -27.90
N VAL A 833 5.38 -25.16 -29.13
CA VAL A 833 4.93 -23.82 -29.53
C VAL A 833 3.42 -23.86 -29.81
N LYS A 834 2.62 -23.34 -28.88
CA LYS A 834 1.14 -23.38 -28.92
C LYS A 834 0.53 -22.18 -29.65
N VAL A 835 1.14 -21.00 -29.47
CA VAL A 835 0.64 -19.73 -30.03
C VAL A 835 1.77 -18.94 -30.67
N TRP A 836 1.51 -18.34 -31.83
CA TRP A 836 2.32 -17.28 -32.40
C TRP A 836 1.46 -16.04 -32.62
N ALA A 837 1.83 -14.92 -31.98
CA ALA A 837 1.15 -13.64 -32.15
C ALA A 837 2.02 -12.62 -32.88
N PHE A 838 1.43 -11.84 -33.79
CA PHE A 838 2.14 -10.86 -34.62
C PHE A 838 1.27 -9.65 -35.06
N GLY A 839 1.86 -8.71 -35.79
CA GLY A 839 1.24 -7.49 -36.32
C GLY A 839 1.63 -7.21 -37.79
N HIS A 840 1.98 -5.96 -38.12
CA HIS A 840 2.63 -5.44 -39.34
C HIS A 840 1.85 -5.56 -40.67
N THR A 841 0.96 -6.53 -40.80
CA THR A 841 0.26 -6.87 -42.05
C THR A 841 -1.02 -6.06 -42.28
N HIS A 842 -1.44 -5.30 -41.26
CA HIS A 842 -2.71 -4.56 -41.13
C HIS A 842 -3.94 -5.42 -41.42
N PHE A 843 -3.84 -6.73 -41.15
CA PHE A 843 -4.85 -7.73 -41.47
C PHE A 843 -5.07 -8.68 -40.29
N ASN A 844 -6.25 -8.59 -39.67
CA ASN A 844 -6.55 -9.40 -38.49
C ASN A 844 -6.88 -10.85 -38.84
N CYS A 845 -6.20 -11.78 -38.16
CA CYS A 845 -6.41 -13.21 -38.31
C CYS A 845 -6.37 -13.94 -36.95
N ASP A 846 -7.12 -15.04 -36.87
CA ASP A 846 -7.10 -15.95 -35.72
C ASP A 846 -7.45 -17.34 -36.25
N PHE A 847 -6.45 -18.19 -36.43
CA PHE A 847 -6.64 -19.51 -37.02
C PHE A 847 -5.57 -20.51 -36.60
N THR A 848 -5.92 -21.79 -36.73
CA THR A 848 -5.03 -22.90 -36.45
C THR A 848 -4.36 -23.41 -37.72
N VAL A 849 -3.08 -23.76 -37.60
CA VAL A 849 -2.26 -24.45 -38.61
C VAL A 849 -1.94 -25.85 -38.11
N GLU A 850 -2.41 -26.85 -38.85
CA GLU A 850 -2.06 -28.26 -38.63
C GLU A 850 -0.59 -28.50 -38.97
N ARG A 851 0.12 -29.18 -38.07
CA ARG A 851 1.50 -29.62 -38.27
C ARG A 851 1.51 -31.11 -38.63
N GLY A 852 2.25 -31.48 -39.67
CA GLY A 852 2.32 -32.89 -40.07
C GLY A 852 2.99 -33.77 -39.00
N GLY A 853 2.35 -34.89 -38.63
CA GLY A 853 2.84 -35.85 -37.63
C GLY A 853 1.88 -35.95 -36.44
N GLU A 854 2.43 -36.20 -35.24
CA GLU A 854 1.72 -36.19 -33.96
C GLU A 854 1.85 -34.84 -33.21
N ALA A 855 2.41 -33.82 -33.87
CA ALA A 855 2.64 -32.50 -33.27
C ALA A 855 1.33 -31.72 -33.12
N GLU A 856 1.07 -31.16 -31.94
CA GLU A 856 -0.12 -30.36 -31.70
C GLU A 856 -0.20 -29.11 -32.60
N PRO A 857 -1.41 -28.67 -32.99
CA PRO A 857 -1.58 -27.56 -33.92
C PRO A 857 -1.06 -26.21 -33.38
N LEU A 858 -0.68 -25.31 -34.28
CA LEU A 858 -0.26 -23.94 -33.94
C LEU A 858 -1.43 -22.96 -34.10
N ARG A 859 -1.76 -22.18 -33.08
CA ARG A 859 -2.63 -21.00 -33.24
C ARG A 859 -1.81 -19.80 -33.71
N LEU A 860 -2.17 -19.24 -34.86
CA LEU A 860 -1.67 -17.96 -35.37
C LEU A 860 -2.72 -16.87 -35.10
N VAL A 861 -2.31 -15.77 -34.47
CA VAL A 861 -3.26 -14.75 -34.02
C VAL A 861 -2.70 -13.33 -34.12
N THR A 862 -3.55 -12.35 -34.47
CA THR A 862 -3.20 -10.92 -34.47
C THR A 862 -4.35 -10.07 -33.90
N ASN A 863 -4.03 -8.81 -33.56
CA ASN A 863 -5.00 -7.78 -33.16
C ASN A 863 -4.46 -6.37 -33.46
N GLN A 864 -4.41 -6.07 -34.75
CA GLN A 864 -3.80 -4.90 -35.37
C GLN A 864 -4.84 -3.79 -35.47
N ARG A 865 -4.58 -2.58 -34.98
CA ARG A 865 -5.51 -1.46 -35.15
C ARG A 865 -5.41 -0.86 -36.55
N GLY A 866 -4.20 -0.73 -37.08
CA GLY A 866 -3.91 0.08 -38.25
C GLY A 866 -4.07 1.59 -38.00
N TYR A 867 -3.75 2.37 -39.04
CA TYR A 867 -3.78 3.83 -39.00
C TYR A 867 -5.13 4.42 -38.57
N TYR A 868 -5.08 5.55 -37.88
CA TYR A 868 -6.27 6.26 -37.36
C TYR A 868 -7.35 6.52 -38.43
N PHE A 869 -6.97 6.88 -39.66
CA PHE A 869 -7.89 7.13 -40.77
C PHE A 869 -8.22 5.90 -41.64
N SER A 870 -7.64 4.73 -41.32
CA SER A 870 -7.79 3.50 -42.10
C SER A 870 -7.56 2.27 -41.20
N GLN A 871 -8.41 2.12 -40.18
CA GLN A 871 -8.31 1.01 -39.24
C GLN A 871 -8.48 -0.36 -39.94
N ALA A 872 -7.74 -1.35 -39.46
CA ALA A 872 -7.80 -2.72 -39.95
C ALA A 872 -9.15 -3.36 -39.60
N THR A 873 -9.72 -4.10 -40.55
CA THR A 873 -10.98 -4.82 -40.31
C THR A 873 -10.75 -5.89 -39.25
N GLY A 874 -11.69 -6.05 -38.32
CA GLY A 874 -11.62 -7.07 -37.27
C GLY A 874 -10.68 -6.75 -36.10
N PHE A 875 -10.23 -5.49 -35.96
CA PHE A 875 -9.62 -5.02 -34.72
C PHE A 875 -10.64 -5.05 -33.58
N ASP A 876 -10.21 -5.50 -32.42
CA ASP A 876 -11.03 -5.56 -31.21
C ASP A 876 -10.21 -5.08 -30.00
N ALA A 877 -10.57 -3.92 -29.45
CA ALA A 877 -9.89 -3.28 -28.34
C ALA A 877 -10.05 -4.04 -27.00
N GLU A 878 -10.94 -5.02 -26.93
CA GLU A 878 -11.15 -5.89 -25.76
C GLU A 878 -10.60 -7.31 -26.00
N LYS A 879 -9.98 -7.59 -27.15
CA LYS A 879 -9.53 -8.95 -27.50
C LYS A 879 -8.55 -9.52 -26.47
N LEU A 880 -8.96 -10.61 -25.84
CA LEU A 880 -8.16 -11.41 -24.92
C LEU A 880 -7.67 -12.68 -25.60
N LEU A 881 -6.36 -12.92 -25.48
CA LEU A 881 -5.74 -14.21 -25.75
C LEU A 881 -5.79 -15.03 -24.46
N GLU A 882 -6.70 -16.00 -24.40
CA GLU A 882 -6.70 -17.02 -23.34
C GLU A 882 -5.45 -17.87 -23.45
N LEU A 883 -4.73 -18.00 -22.34
CA LEU A 883 -3.68 -19.00 -22.17
C LEU A 883 -4.34 -20.30 -21.67
N GLU A 884 -4.31 -21.36 -22.48
CA GLU A 884 -4.90 -22.65 -22.08
C GLU A 884 -4.08 -23.32 -20.97
N ASP A 885 -4.70 -23.47 -19.80
CA ASP A 885 -4.50 -24.67 -18.99
C ASP A 885 -5.59 -25.70 -19.31
N LYS A 886 -5.17 -26.80 -19.93
CA LYS A 886 -5.95 -28.03 -20.06
C LYS A 886 -5.36 -29.12 -19.16
N THR A 887 -5.39 -28.88 -17.86
CA THR A 887 -5.14 -29.92 -16.84
C THR A 887 -5.99 -29.65 -15.60
N HIS A 888 -7.13 -30.36 -15.58
CA HIS A 888 -8.02 -30.65 -14.44
C HIS A 888 -8.63 -29.49 -13.65
#